data_AF-A0A836WIV3-F1
#
_entry.id   AF-A0A836WIV3-F1
#
_cell.length_a   1.000
_cell.length_b   1.000
_cell.length_c   1.000
_cell.angle_alpha   90.00
_cell.angle_beta   90.00
_cell.angle_gamma   90.00
#
_symmetry.space_group_name_H-M   'P 1'
#
loop_
_entity.id
_entity.type
_entity.pdbx_description
1 polymer ?
#
loop_
_entity_poly.entity_id
_entity_poly.type
_entity_poly.pdbx_seq_one_letter_code
_entity_poly.pdbx_strand_id
1 'polypeptide(L)'
;MNEYKSQIVIGLGTGRCGTMSLAYLLNWQENSEVYHEKGRYTIPWQSGEKTIEQFLHWANEVAKQKKLVGDVAFYYLNYVEYLLSLNPNIKFLCLQRDRASTVASYMKRTKDMNHWMRHEGTLWQKSSWDNCYPKYDVLNKEKAIERYWDDYYLIANELQTTYPDSFRIFQTSTLNTEAGQRAILAFIEIKNPRLSVGIQFNSDRGLKTYLTRFSFIICTHNHADLLKQVLADVCQQSIGHSEFEVIVVDRHSTDETRFVTEPFCQYYPNVRYFFEAKRSLSHAHQRGWYEARGQYVVYIDDECQVPTQLLTVANDIIEQYSPTMFGVLSSHTFYNHSIKYEEVIKDFHPLDNYKPIPNNDWQLHWLDDQAMLFSKSHEGLHLLNPVAGFIWTCCDGKTDVKAIRKALQDVFVDSQDEVAKDLPDTLKFWQEQALIDFALPIKKRQHHKLCIGMATYDDFDGVYFSVQAIQLYHPEVADEIGILVVDNNPYGAVAEALQKLESAIPNYYYVPYTETNSTAVRDVLFREADADYVLCIDCHVLIMPGAIRKLIDFLDANPDCHDLLQGPMLRDDMKSISTHMNPEWRVGMYGAWGTDARGENIDADPFEIPLQGLGLFGCRKDAWLGFNPRFRGFGGEEGYIHEKFRQQGNRTLCLPFLRWLHRFQRPLKVPYKIKWEDRIYNYLMGFAELNLDSTEKLEQHFAELIGEKATQEMITQVQQELDSPFHYFDAIYCINLDFKTERWQAMQERFRRLNIEKRVRRFSAFETIENQHIGCALSHRQIIENAKRQGLNHVLVLEDDALFLDDIVLHLQRSLKELKSQDWKVFYLGGTKWGQTYQKISGCQYLEHPKMLTSTHALAYHHSFFDEMLENIPHDIDSMKIWLQTHRAIDQWLAKSIQPQGGCLISSPVVASQPVILGQESPEHGDKFS
;
A
#
# COMPACT_ATOMS: atom_id res chain seq x y z
N MET A 1 40.26 10.59 -21.21
CA MET A 1 39.09 9.70 -21.34
C MET A 1 39.46 8.64 -22.35
N ASN A 2 39.54 7.37 -21.97
CA ASN A 2 39.65 6.31 -22.96
C ASN A 2 38.27 6.19 -23.63
N GLU A 3 38.21 6.45 -24.95
CA GLU A 3 37.01 6.18 -25.76
C GLU A 3 36.70 4.68 -25.68
N TYR A 4 35.62 4.31 -25.01
CA TYR A 4 35.08 2.97 -25.11
C TYR A 4 34.37 2.85 -26.47
N LYS A 5 34.80 1.91 -27.31
CA LYS A 5 34.11 1.59 -28.57
C LYS A 5 32.83 0.83 -28.25
N SER A 6 31.68 1.49 -28.38
CA SER A 6 30.37 0.92 -28.12
C SER A 6 29.88 0.08 -29.30
N GLN A 7 29.27 -1.07 -29.00
CA GLN A 7 28.79 -2.01 -30.01
C GLN A 7 27.28 -1.86 -30.20
N ILE A 8 26.85 -1.60 -31.44
CA ILE A 8 25.43 -1.62 -31.82
C ILE A 8 25.07 -3.04 -32.27
N VAL A 9 24.03 -3.61 -31.69
CA VAL A 9 23.56 -4.98 -31.98
C VAL A 9 22.09 -4.99 -32.31
N ILE A 10 21.72 -5.75 -33.33
CA ILE A 10 20.32 -6.00 -33.68
C ILE A 10 20.05 -7.50 -33.57
N GLY A 11 19.17 -7.87 -32.65
CA GLY A 11 18.68 -9.23 -32.56
C GLY A 11 17.46 -9.44 -33.45
N LEU A 12 17.35 -10.57 -34.13
CA LEU A 12 16.22 -10.86 -35.01
C LEU A 12 15.96 -12.37 -35.13
N GLY A 13 14.89 -12.71 -35.83
CA GLY A 13 14.41 -14.06 -36.07
C GLY A 13 12.93 -13.97 -36.45
N THR A 14 12.28 -15.07 -36.80
CA THR A 14 10.86 -15.08 -37.25
C THR A 14 9.85 -14.58 -36.20
N GLY A 15 10.29 -14.15 -35.02
CA GLY A 15 9.45 -13.94 -33.84
C GLY A 15 8.98 -15.28 -33.27
N ARG A 16 8.68 -15.32 -31.96
CA ARG A 16 8.38 -16.58 -31.23
C ARG A 16 9.54 -17.61 -31.22
N CYS A 17 10.75 -17.17 -31.55
CA CYS A 17 11.99 -17.97 -31.62
C CYS A 17 13.01 -17.64 -30.51
N GLY A 18 12.55 -17.10 -29.36
CA GLY A 18 13.44 -16.78 -28.22
C GLY A 18 14.08 -15.38 -28.28
N THR A 19 13.52 -14.47 -29.07
CA THR A 19 13.97 -13.06 -29.19
C THR A 19 13.96 -12.32 -27.85
N MET A 20 12.96 -12.54 -26.98
CA MET A 20 12.98 -11.96 -25.63
C MET A 20 14.16 -12.48 -24.78
N SER A 21 14.45 -13.77 -24.85
CA SER A 21 15.61 -14.38 -24.18
C SER A 21 16.93 -13.78 -24.66
N LEU A 22 17.01 -13.46 -25.95
CA LEU A 22 18.18 -12.79 -26.53
C LEU A 22 18.31 -11.35 -26.03
N ALA A 23 17.23 -10.57 -26.03
CA ALA A 23 17.24 -9.21 -25.46
C ALA A 23 17.68 -9.22 -23.99
N TYR A 24 17.20 -10.19 -23.21
CA TYR A 24 17.64 -10.41 -21.83
C TYR A 24 19.14 -10.72 -21.74
N LEU A 25 19.64 -11.69 -22.53
CA LEU A 25 21.06 -12.03 -22.55
C LEU A 25 21.96 -10.82 -22.87
N LEU A 26 21.52 -9.96 -23.78
CA LEU A 26 22.25 -8.74 -24.16
C LEU A 26 22.22 -7.68 -23.05
N ASN A 27 21.07 -7.44 -22.42
CA ASN A 27 20.96 -6.53 -21.26
C ASN A 27 21.64 -7.04 -20.00
N TRP A 28 21.84 -8.35 -19.89
CA TRP A 28 22.57 -8.94 -18.78
C TRP A 28 24.05 -8.53 -18.76
N GLN A 29 24.59 -8.08 -19.90
CA GLN A 29 25.96 -7.59 -20.00
C GLN A 29 26.11 -6.22 -19.31
N GLU A 30 27.35 -5.90 -18.92
CA GLU A 30 27.63 -4.66 -18.19
C GLU A 30 27.46 -3.41 -19.08
N ASN A 31 26.77 -2.40 -18.56
CA ASN A 31 26.52 -1.12 -19.25
C ASN A 31 25.85 -1.28 -20.63
N SER A 32 24.84 -2.15 -20.69
CA SER A 32 24.03 -2.43 -21.88
C SER A 32 22.70 -1.68 -21.87
N GLU A 33 22.17 -1.37 -23.04
CA GLU A 33 20.81 -0.88 -23.25
C GLU A 33 20.24 -1.42 -24.57
N VAL A 34 19.62 -2.60 -24.50
CA VAL A 34 19.01 -3.29 -25.64
C VAL A 34 17.52 -3.47 -25.40
N TYR A 35 16.69 -3.11 -26.36
CA TYR A 35 15.23 -3.25 -26.22
C TYR A 35 14.72 -4.53 -26.89
N HIS A 36 13.50 -4.92 -26.55
CA HIS A 36 12.72 -5.88 -27.32
C HIS A 36 11.53 -5.09 -27.89
N GLU A 37 11.56 -4.84 -29.21
CA GLU A 37 10.55 -4.07 -29.94
C GLU A 37 10.38 -2.64 -29.41
N LYS A 38 11.48 -1.87 -29.37
CA LYS A 38 11.56 -0.51 -28.77
C LYS A 38 10.42 0.43 -29.16
N GLY A 39 9.47 0.60 -28.23
CA GLY A 39 8.53 1.72 -28.19
C GLY A 39 7.48 1.78 -29.30
N ARG A 40 6.67 0.73 -29.54
CA ARG A 40 5.52 0.72 -30.49
C ARG A 40 5.78 1.31 -31.91
N TYR A 41 7.02 1.56 -32.30
CA TYR A 41 7.41 1.92 -33.67
C TYR A 41 7.52 0.63 -34.48
N THR A 42 6.37 0.06 -34.82
CA THR A 42 6.26 -1.07 -35.72
C THR A 42 6.89 -0.70 -37.06
N ILE A 43 8.05 -1.29 -37.41
CA ILE A 43 8.69 -1.04 -38.72
C ILE A 43 7.93 -1.85 -39.78
N PRO A 44 7.36 -1.20 -40.81
CA PRO A 44 6.72 -1.92 -41.90
C PRO A 44 7.71 -2.89 -42.58
N TRP A 45 7.22 -4.02 -43.08
CA TRP A 45 8.05 -5.01 -43.78
C TRP A 45 8.72 -4.43 -45.04
N GLN A 46 8.09 -3.41 -45.64
CA GLN A 46 8.60 -2.63 -46.77
C GLN A 46 8.42 -1.14 -46.50
N SER A 47 9.33 -0.29 -46.99
CA SER A 47 9.25 1.18 -46.87
C SER A 47 9.41 1.73 -45.44
N GLY A 48 10.23 1.08 -44.61
CA GLY A 48 10.51 1.44 -43.21
C GLY A 48 11.80 2.23 -42.99
N GLU A 49 12.48 2.70 -44.04
CA GLU A 49 13.82 3.30 -44.00
C GLU A 49 13.89 4.50 -43.04
N LYS A 50 12.86 5.35 -43.03
CA LYS A 50 12.78 6.51 -42.11
C LYS A 50 12.82 6.09 -40.63
N THR A 51 12.14 5.00 -40.28
CA THR A 51 12.12 4.50 -38.89
C THR A 51 13.46 3.86 -38.53
N ILE A 52 14.11 3.22 -39.50
CA ILE A 52 15.47 2.68 -39.36
C ILE A 52 16.49 3.79 -39.08
N GLU A 53 16.44 4.89 -39.82
CA GLU A 53 17.30 6.06 -39.60
C GLU A 53 17.10 6.68 -38.21
N GLN A 54 15.85 6.77 -37.75
CA GLN A 54 15.53 7.24 -36.39
C GLN A 54 16.10 6.32 -35.30
N PHE A 55 15.97 5.01 -35.49
CA PHE A 55 16.57 4.02 -34.60
C PHE A 55 18.09 4.18 -34.56
N LEU A 56 18.75 4.32 -35.71
CA LEU A 56 20.20 4.50 -35.78
C LEU A 56 20.66 5.79 -35.12
N HIS A 57 19.95 6.90 -35.33
CA HIS A 57 20.26 8.16 -34.66
C HIS A 57 20.23 8.00 -33.14
N TRP A 58 19.15 7.40 -32.62
CA TRP A 58 19.04 7.10 -31.19
C TRP A 58 20.15 6.16 -30.70
N ALA A 59 20.41 5.06 -31.42
CA ALA A 59 21.43 4.09 -31.03
C ALA A 59 22.82 4.72 -30.99
N ASN A 60 23.14 5.62 -31.93
CA ASN A 60 24.40 6.36 -31.94
C ASN A 60 24.53 7.34 -30.77
N GLU A 61 23.44 8.00 -30.34
CA GLU A 61 23.46 8.87 -29.17
C GLU A 61 23.66 8.08 -27.87
N VAL A 62 22.95 6.96 -27.71
CA VAL A 62 23.08 6.08 -26.53
C VAL A 62 24.43 5.37 -26.50
N ALA A 63 24.98 5.02 -27.67
CA ALA A 63 26.32 4.47 -27.81
C ALA A 63 27.42 5.39 -27.23
N LYS A 64 27.17 6.69 -27.02
CA LYS A 64 28.12 7.59 -26.34
C LYS A 64 28.29 7.26 -24.85
N GLN A 65 27.32 6.58 -24.24
CA GLN A 65 27.26 6.33 -22.80
C GLN A 65 27.24 4.84 -22.44
N LYS A 66 26.76 3.98 -23.35
CA LYS A 66 26.57 2.55 -23.14
C LYS A 66 27.56 1.72 -23.95
N LYS A 67 28.07 0.62 -23.38
CA LYS A 67 29.01 -0.30 -24.05
C LYS A 67 28.32 -1.14 -25.13
N LEU A 68 27.04 -1.47 -24.92
CA LEU A 68 26.23 -2.27 -25.82
C LEU A 68 24.87 -1.60 -25.96
N VAL A 69 24.41 -1.37 -27.18
CA VAL A 69 23.11 -0.75 -27.45
C VAL A 69 22.42 -1.48 -28.60
N GLY A 70 21.09 -1.56 -28.59
CA GLY A 70 20.41 -2.31 -29.63
C GLY A 70 18.90 -2.41 -29.50
N ASP A 71 18.32 -3.14 -30.44
CA ASP A 71 16.94 -3.61 -30.38
C ASP A 71 16.86 -5.05 -30.88
N VAL A 72 15.85 -5.79 -30.40
CA VAL A 72 15.58 -7.15 -30.82
C VAL A 72 14.17 -7.22 -31.40
N ALA A 73 14.05 -7.42 -32.71
CA ALA A 73 12.77 -7.54 -33.39
C ALA A 73 12.88 -8.26 -34.75
N PHE A 74 11.79 -8.84 -35.22
CA PHE A 74 11.77 -9.65 -36.45
C PHE A 74 11.79 -8.82 -37.74
N TYR A 75 11.26 -7.59 -37.71
CA TYR A 75 11.09 -6.76 -38.91
C TYR A 75 12.41 -6.17 -39.47
N TYR A 76 13.55 -6.34 -38.78
CA TYR A 76 14.84 -5.82 -39.22
C TYR A 76 15.45 -6.57 -40.41
N LEU A 77 15.00 -7.79 -40.70
CA LEU A 77 15.62 -8.67 -41.72
C LEU A 77 15.80 -7.97 -43.07
N ASN A 78 14.76 -7.30 -43.57
CA ASN A 78 14.79 -6.64 -44.89
C ASN A 78 15.65 -5.37 -44.92
N TYR A 79 16.10 -4.88 -43.77
CA TYR A 79 16.85 -3.65 -43.64
C TYR A 79 18.32 -3.90 -43.29
N VAL A 80 18.77 -5.15 -43.21
CA VAL A 80 20.16 -5.49 -42.82
C VAL A 80 21.18 -4.83 -43.75
N GLU A 81 21.03 -4.96 -45.06
CA GLU A 81 21.95 -4.35 -46.04
C GLU A 81 21.93 -2.82 -45.95
N TYR A 82 20.75 -2.23 -45.77
CA TYR A 82 20.60 -0.79 -45.62
C TYR A 82 21.25 -0.28 -44.33
N LEU A 83 21.00 -0.94 -43.20
CA LEU A 83 21.65 -0.67 -41.91
C LEU A 83 23.18 -0.79 -42.00
N LEU A 84 23.70 -1.81 -42.70
CA LEU A 84 25.14 -1.98 -42.92
C LEU A 84 25.73 -0.90 -43.83
N SER A 85 24.96 -0.41 -44.81
CA SER A 85 25.38 0.73 -45.64
C SER A 85 25.52 2.03 -44.84
N LEU A 86 24.71 2.19 -43.78
CA LEU A 86 24.74 3.35 -42.88
C LEU A 86 25.78 3.20 -41.76
N ASN A 87 25.95 1.99 -41.23
CA ASN A 87 26.96 1.67 -40.23
C ASN A 87 27.44 0.21 -40.39
N PRO A 88 28.64 0.00 -40.97
CA PRO A 88 29.17 -1.34 -41.23
C PRO A 88 29.56 -2.12 -39.96
N ASN A 89 29.63 -1.46 -38.80
CA ASN A 89 30.03 -2.08 -37.54
C ASN A 89 28.87 -2.73 -36.77
N ILE A 90 27.63 -2.64 -37.26
CA ILE A 90 26.47 -3.27 -36.60
C ILE A 90 26.62 -4.79 -36.67
N LYS A 91 26.34 -5.47 -35.56
CA LYS A 91 26.26 -6.93 -35.52
C LYS A 91 24.81 -7.39 -35.44
N PHE A 92 24.48 -8.42 -36.20
CA PHE A 92 23.15 -9.00 -36.31
C PHE A 92 23.14 -10.43 -35.78
N LEU A 93 22.28 -10.67 -34.80
CA LEU A 93 22.10 -11.97 -34.14
C LEU A 93 20.75 -12.55 -34.54
N CYS A 94 20.74 -13.49 -35.49
CA CYS A 94 19.52 -14.12 -35.98
C CYS A 94 19.25 -15.45 -35.25
N LEU A 95 18.13 -15.59 -34.56
CA LEU A 95 17.72 -16.85 -33.93
C LEU A 95 16.86 -17.69 -34.87
N GLN A 96 17.19 -18.97 -34.95
CA GLN A 96 16.40 -19.97 -35.66
C GLN A 96 15.75 -20.98 -34.71
N ARG A 97 14.43 -21.11 -34.80
CA ARG A 97 13.64 -22.15 -34.10
C ARG A 97 13.06 -23.10 -35.14
N ASP A 98 12.87 -24.36 -34.75
CA ASP A 98 12.16 -25.36 -35.55
C ASP A 98 10.84 -24.81 -36.18
N ARG A 99 10.61 -25.19 -37.43
CA ARG A 99 9.52 -24.72 -38.28
C ARG A 99 8.16 -25.08 -37.71
N ALA A 100 7.95 -26.36 -37.39
CA ALA A 100 6.67 -26.85 -36.87
C ALA A 100 6.32 -26.19 -35.53
N SER A 101 7.31 -26.07 -34.64
CA SER A 101 7.17 -25.40 -33.34
C SER A 101 6.81 -23.91 -33.47
N THR A 102 7.38 -23.23 -34.46
CA THR A 102 7.13 -21.80 -34.72
C THR A 102 5.72 -21.59 -35.26
N VAL A 103 5.30 -22.42 -36.23
CA VAL A 103 3.94 -22.41 -36.80
C VAL A 103 2.90 -22.66 -35.72
N ALA A 104 3.06 -23.71 -34.91
CA ALA A 104 2.14 -24.03 -33.83
C ALA A 104 2.01 -22.88 -32.81
N SER A 105 3.14 -22.26 -32.45
CA SER A 105 3.18 -21.12 -31.52
C SER A 105 2.41 -19.92 -32.07
N TYR A 106 2.59 -19.60 -33.35
CA TYR A 106 1.85 -18.51 -34.00
C TYR A 106 0.37 -18.80 -34.16
N MET A 107 0.00 -20.02 -34.58
CA MET A 107 -1.40 -20.44 -34.70
C MET A 107 -2.15 -20.31 -33.37
N LYS A 108 -1.53 -20.70 -32.25
CA LYS A 108 -2.08 -20.53 -30.91
C LYS A 108 -2.23 -19.05 -30.52
N ARG A 109 -1.22 -18.23 -30.81
CA ARG A 109 -1.09 -16.86 -30.29
C ARG A 109 -1.85 -15.81 -31.06
N THR A 110 -2.05 -16.05 -32.34
CA THR A 110 -2.72 -15.11 -33.23
C THR A 110 -4.11 -15.61 -33.58
N LYS A 111 -4.77 -16.40 -32.72
CA LYS A 111 -5.99 -17.16 -33.05
C LYS A 111 -7.01 -16.34 -33.85
N ASP A 112 -7.25 -15.09 -33.47
CA ASP A 112 -8.25 -14.21 -34.08
C ASP A 112 -7.65 -13.15 -35.05
N MET A 113 -6.35 -13.23 -35.35
CA MET A 113 -5.59 -12.29 -36.20
C MET A 113 -4.89 -13.00 -37.36
N ASN A 114 -4.56 -12.30 -38.45
CA ASN A 114 -3.77 -12.87 -39.55
C ASN A 114 -2.84 -11.85 -40.22
N HIS A 115 -1.59 -11.79 -39.76
CA HIS A 115 -0.63 -10.83 -40.29
C HIS A 115 -0.01 -11.21 -41.64
N TRP A 116 -0.17 -12.45 -42.12
CA TRP A 116 0.58 -12.97 -43.28
C TRP A 116 -0.25 -13.02 -44.57
N MET A 117 -1.56 -12.86 -44.48
CA MET A 117 -2.46 -12.79 -45.64
C MET A 117 -3.12 -11.43 -45.71
N ARG A 118 -3.58 -11.02 -46.90
CA ARG A 118 -4.37 -9.79 -47.04
C ARG A 118 -5.79 -10.05 -46.54
N HIS A 119 -6.29 -9.19 -45.66
CA HIS A 119 -7.66 -9.27 -45.15
C HIS A 119 -8.24 -7.88 -44.84
N GLU A 120 -9.56 -7.75 -44.94
CA GLU A 120 -10.29 -6.49 -44.76
C GLU A 120 -10.82 -6.27 -43.33
N GLY A 121 -10.52 -7.17 -42.40
CA GLY A 121 -10.97 -7.06 -41.01
C GLY A 121 -12.29 -7.79 -40.69
N THR A 122 -12.86 -8.52 -41.65
CA THR A 122 -14.16 -9.21 -41.52
C THR A 122 -14.05 -10.59 -40.87
N LEU A 123 -13.04 -11.37 -41.27
CA LEU A 123 -12.76 -12.71 -40.73
C LEU A 123 -11.69 -12.70 -39.63
N TRP A 124 -10.73 -11.77 -39.74
CA TRP A 124 -9.59 -11.63 -38.83
C TRP A 124 -9.52 -10.19 -38.32
N GLN A 125 -9.25 -10.01 -37.02
CA GLN A 125 -9.09 -8.70 -36.41
C GLN A 125 -7.90 -7.95 -37.03
N LYS A 126 -8.12 -6.68 -37.43
CA LYS A 126 -7.04 -5.80 -37.91
C LYS A 126 -6.07 -5.49 -36.78
N SER A 127 -4.78 -5.48 -37.11
CA SER A 127 -3.71 -5.19 -36.17
C SER A 127 -2.72 -4.20 -36.76
N SER A 128 -2.15 -3.33 -35.92
CA SER A 128 -1.04 -2.46 -36.32
C SER A 128 0.17 -3.25 -36.83
N TRP A 129 0.30 -4.51 -36.41
CA TRP A 129 1.35 -5.43 -36.83
C TRP A 129 1.16 -5.96 -38.26
N ASP A 130 -0.02 -5.81 -38.87
CA ASP A 130 -0.29 -6.38 -40.19
C ASP A 130 0.70 -5.88 -41.24
N ASN A 131 1.19 -4.64 -41.13
CA ASN A 131 2.15 -4.07 -42.07
C ASN A 131 3.61 -4.49 -41.80
N CYS A 132 3.88 -5.12 -40.65
CA CYS A 132 5.23 -5.58 -40.26
C CYS A 132 5.58 -6.95 -40.82
N TYR A 133 4.62 -7.67 -41.40
CA TYR A 133 4.82 -9.01 -41.93
C TYR A 133 4.68 -9.03 -43.45
N PRO A 134 5.38 -9.94 -44.15
CA PRO A 134 5.15 -10.17 -45.58
C PRO A 134 3.74 -10.70 -45.83
N LYS A 135 3.21 -10.44 -47.03
CA LYS A 135 1.90 -10.92 -47.47
C LYS A 135 2.05 -12.03 -48.49
N TYR A 136 1.33 -13.13 -48.26
CA TYR A 136 1.35 -14.34 -49.08
C TYR A 136 -0.03 -14.68 -49.62
N ASP A 137 -0.07 -15.04 -50.90
CA ASP A 137 -1.26 -15.56 -51.57
C ASP A 137 -1.27 -17.09 -51.48
N VAL A 138 -1.77 -17.62 -50.37
CA VAL A 138 -1.80 -19.06 -50.06
C VAL A 138 -3.15 -19.49 -49.50
N LEU A 139 -3.39 -20.80 -49.45
CA LEU A 139 -4.70 -21.38 -49.14
C LEU A 139 -5.24 -21.00 -47.75
N ASN A 140 -4.38 -20.95 -46.74
CA ASN A 140 -4.79 -20.66 -45.36
C ASN A 140 -3.64 -20.05 -44.54
N LYS A 141 -3.98 -19.57 -43.36
CA LYS A 141 -3.06 -18.89 -42.45
C LYS A 141 -1.87 -19.75 -42.03
N GLU A 142 -2.09 -21.05 -41.79
CA GLU A 142 -1.00 -21.97 -41.42
C GLU A 142 0.03 -22.06 -42.54
N LYS A 143 -0.41 -22.23 -43.79
CA LYS A 143 0.46 -22.22 -44.98
C LYS A 143 1.17 -20.87 -45.16
N ALA A 144 0.56 -19.76 -44.74
CA ALA A 144 1.18 -18.44 -44.78
C ALA A 144 2.32 -18.29 -43.77
N ILE A 145 2.13 -18.79 -42.54
CA ILE A 145 3.17 -18.80 -41.50
C ILE A 145 4.31 -19.76 -41.87
N GLU A 146 3.98 -20.91 -42.43
CA GLU A 146 4.93 -21.87 -42.99
C GLU A 146 5.83 -21.20 -44.04
N ARG A 147 5.22 -20.52 -45.02
CA ARG A 147 5.96 -19.82 -46.08
C ARG A 147 6.80 -18.67 -45.52
N TYR A 148 6.27 -17.93 -44.56
CA TYR A 148 7.00 -16.89 -43.85
C TYR A 148 8.28 -17.41 -43.21
N TRP A 149 8.21 -18.54 -42.51
CA TRP A 149 9.39 -19.17 -41.90
C TRP A 149 10.42 -19.54 -42.96
N ASP A 150 9.98 -20.16 -44.05
CA ASP A 150 10.85 -20.62 -45.14
C ASP A 150 11.59 -19.43 -45.80
N ASP A 151 10.87 -18.37 -46.17
CA ASP A 151 11.46 -17.18 -46.81
C ASP A 151 12.37 -16.40 -45.84
N TYR A 152 11.99 -16.28 -44.56
CA TYR A 152 12.78 -15.55 -43.56
C TYR A 152 14.18 -16.17 -43.40
N TYR A 153 14.26 -17.49 -43.28
CA TYR A 153 15.56 -18.16 -43.11
C TYR A 153 16.29 -18.37 -44.44
N LEU A 154 15.62 -18.36 -45.59
CA LEU A 154 16.30 -18.25 -46.87
C LEU A 154 17.11 -16.94 -46.95
N ILE A 155 16.45 -15.80 -46.70
CA ILE A 155 17.09 -14.47 -46.69
C ILE A 155 18.18 -14.41 -45.62
N ALA A 156 17.92 -14.91 -44.41
CA ALA A 156 18.93 -14.91 -43.34
C ALA A 156 20.20 -15.71 -43.71
N ASN A 157 20.07 -16.83 -44.42
CA ASN A 157 21.21 -17.63 -44.86
C ASN A 157 22.02 -16.94 -45.96
N GLU A 158 21.35 -16.26 -46.90
CA GLU A 158 22.00 -15.39 -47.88
C GLU A 158 22.79 -14.27 -47.19
N LEU A 159 22.16 -13.56 -46.23
CA LEU A 159 22.81 -12.49 -45.46
C LEU A 159 24.01 -12.98 -44.65
N GLN A 160 23.92 -14.15 -44.02
CA GLN A 160 25.06 -14.75 -43.31
C GLN A 160 26.22 -15.09 -44.25
N THR A 161 25.92 -15.53 -45.48
CA THR A 161 26.94 -15.87 -46.49
C THR A 161 27.62 -14.62 -47.04
N THR A 162 26.85 -13.56 -47.27
CA THR A 162 27.35 -12.29 -47.81
C THR A 162 28.08 -11.45 -46.76
N TYR A 163 27.62 -11.48 -45.50
CA TYR A 163 28.16 -10.67 -44.39
C TYR A 163 28.55 -11.51 -43.16
N PRO A 164 29.47 -12.48 -43.27
CA PRO A 164 29.75 -13.45 -42.21
C PRO A 164 30.33 -12.85 -40.93
N ASP A 165 30.92 -11.65 -41.02
CA ASP A 165 31.49 -10.91 -39.89
C ASP A 165 30.45 -10.06 -39.15
N SER A 166 29.35 -9.70 -39.81
CA SER A 166 28.31 -8.82 -39.27
C SER A 166 26.98 -9.52 -39.02
N PHE A 167 26.68 -10.64 -39.68
CA PHE A 167 25.44 -11.38 -39.51
C PHE A 167 25.69 -12.85 -39.22
N ARG A 168 25.06 -13.38 -38.16
CA ARG A 168 25.16 -14.80 -37.82
C ARG A 168 23.86 -15.37 -37.29
N ILE A 169 23.54 -16.58 -37.77
CA ILE A 169 22.41 -17.39 -37.35
C ILE A 169 22.85 -18.31 -36.21
N PHE A 170 22.05 -18.34 -35.15
CA PHE A 170 22.20 -19.25 -34.03
C PHE A 170 20.91 -20.06 -33.86
N GLN A 171 21.04 -21.34 -33.53
CA GLN A 171 19.88 -22.12 -33.15
C GLN A 171 19.34 -21.60 -31.80
N THR A 172 18.03 -21.60 -31.63
CA THR A 172 17.41 -21.09 -30.38
C THR A 172 17.94 -21.85 -29.16
N SER A 173 18.24 -23.14 -29.31
CA SER A 173 18.85 -23.97 -28.28
C SER A 173 20.24 -23.51 -27.85
N THR A 174 20.95 -22.74 -28.67
CA THR A 174 22.26 -22.14 -28.34
C THR A 174 22.13 -21.17 -27.16
N LEU A 175 20.99 -20.51 -26.97
CA LEU A 175 20.72 -19.70 -25.77
C LEU A 175 20.65 -20.53 -24.49
N ASN A 176 20.44 -21.84 -24.59
CA ASN A 176 20.22 -22.71 -23.43
C ASN A 176 21.50 -23.40 -22.93
N THR A 177 22.68 -23.04 -23.47
CA THR A 177 23.95 -23.66 -23.07
C THR A 177 25.03 -22.60 -22.86
N GLU A 178 25.99 -22.86 -21.96
CA GLU A 178 27.03 -21.86 -21.65
C GLU A 178 27.94 -21.65 -22.85
N ALA A 179 28.33 -22.75 -23.49
CA ALA A 179 29.11 -22.72 -24.72
C ALA A 179 28.38 -21.92 -25.82
N GLY A 180 27.06 -22.08 -25.94
CA GLY A 180 26.28 -21.37 -26.93
C GLY A 180 26.16 -19.87 -26.66
N GLN A 181 25.85 -19.47 -25.43
CA GLN A 181 25.82 -18.05 -25.07
C GLN A 181 27.19 -17.39 -25.20
N ARG A 182 28.28 -18.08 -24.85
CA ARG A 182 29.65 -17.60 -25.10
C ARG A 182 29.89 -17.37 -26.59
N ALA A 183 29.41 -18.27 -27.46
CA ALA A 183 29.55 -18.10 -28.91
C ALA A 183 28.78 -16.89 -29.45
N ILE A 184 27.56 -16.65 -28.95
CA ILE A 184 26.75 -15.47 -29.28
C ILE A 184 27.47 -14.18 -28.86
N LEU A 185 27.90 -14.11 -27.59
CA LEU A 185 28.53 -12.91 -27.02
C LEU A 185 29.93 -12.65 -27.60
N ALA A 186 30.67 -13.71 -27.96
CA ALA A 186 31.94 -13.58 -28.64
C ALA A 186 31.79 -12.99 -30.06
N PHE A 187 30.71 -13.33 -30.78
CA PHE A 187 30.44 -12.78 -32.11
C PHE A 187 30.22 -11.26 -32.10
N ILE A 188 29.65 -10.73 -31.01
CA ILE A 188 29.48 -9.29 -30.77
C ILE A 188 30.63 -8.68 -29.94
N GLU A 189 31.78 -9.35 -29.89
CA GLU A 189 33.04 -8.85 -29.32
C GLU A 189 33.01 -8.55 -27.80
N ILE A 190 32.12 -9.19 -27.04
CA ILE A 190 32.09 -9.08 -25.57
C ILE A 190 33.15 -9.99 -24.95
N LYS A 191 34.20 -9.39 -24.37
CA LYS A 191 35.36 -10.11 -23.83
C LYS A 191 35.10 -10.83 -22.51
N ASN A 192 34.28 -10.26 -21.62
CA ASN A 192 33.96 -10.81 -20.30
C ASN A 192 32.44 -11.07 -20.19
N PRO A 193 31.91 -12.08 -20.90
CA PRO A 193 30.48 -12.29 -20.99
C PRO A 193 29.90 -12.79 -19.66
N ARG A 194 28.82 -12.15 -19.21
CA ARG A 194 27.94 -12.68 -18.16
C ARG A 194 27.00 -13.68 -18.80
N LEU A 195 27.00 -14.92 -18.32
CA LEU A 195 26.17 -15.99 -18.87
C LEU A 195 24.96 -16.24 -17.97
N SER A 196 23.95 -16.88 -18.55
CA SER A 196 22.63 -17.09 -17.96
C SER A 196 22.03 -18.39 -18.49
N VAL A 197 22.56 -19.54 -18.08
CA VAL A 197 22.18 -20.86 -18.59
C VAL A 197 21.23 -21.56 -17.62
N GLY A 198 20.28 -22.33 -18.16
CA GLY A 198 19.17 -22.90 -17.40
C GLY A 198 17.90 -22.04 -17.41
N ILE A 199 17.89 -20.92 -18.15
CA ILE A 199 16.75 -20.02 -18.29
C ILE A 199 16.04 -20.26 -19.63
N GLN A 200 15.00 -21.09 -19.64
CA GLN A 200 14.12 -21.24 -20.81
C GLN A 200 12.94 -20.26 -20.68
N PHE A 201 13.02 -19.11 -21.37
CA PHE A 201 11.84 -18.22 -21.46
C PHE A 201 10.86 -18.76 -22.50
N ASN A 202 9.91 -19.59 -22.06
CA ASN A 202 8.69 -19.78 -22.84
C ASN A 202 7.78 -18.60 -22.58
N SER A 203 7.31 -17.99 -23.66
CA SER A 203 6.36 -16.86 -23.70
C SER A 203 4.94 -17.16 -23.16
N ASP A 204 4.80 -18.15 -22.28
CA ASP A 204 3.57 -18.47 -21.60
C ASP A 204 3.91 -18.73 -20.13
N ARG A 205 3.50 -17.80 -19.27
CA ARG A 205 3.67 -17.75 -17.81
C ARG A 205 5.02 -17.18 -17.33
N GLY A 206 4.92 -16.08 -16.59
CA GLY A 206 6.03 -15.46 -15.86
C GLY A 206 6.51 -16.38 -14.75
N LEU A 207 7.43 -17.27 -15.10
CA LEU A 207 8.04 -18.24 -14.21
C LEU A 207 9.52 -17.84 -14.04
N LYS A 208 9.86 -17.27 -12.88
CA LYS A 208 11.25 -17.04 -12.46
C LYS A 208 12.04 -18.35 -12.62
N THR A 209 13.26 -18.31 -13.14
CA THR A 209 14.09 -19.51 -13.26
C THR A 209 15.10 -19.55 -12.12
N TYR A 210 15.00 -20.61 -11.31
CA TYR A 210 15.65 -20.75 -10.02
C TYR A 210 16.94 -21.57 -10.16
N LEU A 211 18.08 -21.00 -9.79
CA LEU A 211 19.38 -21.70 -9.75
C LEU A 211 19.46 -22.71 -8.58
N THR A 212 18.58 -22.55 -7.60
CA THR A 212 18.48 -23.35 -6.37
C THR A 212 17.19 -24.17 -6.42
N ARG A 213 17.19 -25.43 -5.96
CA ARG A 213 16.01 -26.30 -5.98
C ARG A 213 15.02 -25.92 -4.87
N PHE A 214 15.51 -25.64 -3.67
CA PHE A 214 14.69 -25.31 -2.51
C PHE A 214 15.14 -24.03 -1.79
N SER A 215 14.20 -23.25 -1.25
CA SER A 215 14.46 -22.19 -0.28
C SER A 215 13.72 -22.48 1.01
N PHE A 216 14.46 -22.70 2.09
CA PHE A 216 13.92 -22.60 3.43
C PHE A 216 13.77 -21.14 3.80
N ILE A 217 12.59 -20.73 4.27
CA ILE A 217 12.37 -19.41 4.86
C ILE A 217 12.05 -19.60 6.33
N ILE A 218 12.88 -19.01 7.19
CA ILE A 218 12.71 -19.01 8.64
C ILE A 218 12.50 -17.56 9.08
N CYS A 219 11.29 -17.22 9.47
CA CYS A 219 10.95 -15.87 9.95
C CYS A 219 11.02 -15.85 11.47
N THR A 220 11.96 -15.09 12.03
CA THR A 220 12.29 -15.19 13.46
C THR A 220 12.14 -13.86 14.20
N HIS A 221 11.79 -13.94 15.49
CA HIS A 221 11.77 -12.77 16.39
C HIS A 221 12.10 -13.18 17.83
N ASN A 222 13.24 -12.73 18.35
CA ASN A 222 13.64 -12.93 19.74
C ASN A 222 13.70 -14.41 20.21
N HIS A 223 14.03 -15.33 19.30
CA HIS A 223 14.10 -16.78 19.56
C HIS A 223 15.51 -17.34 19.29
N ALA A 224 16.58 -16.61 19.64
CA ALA A 224 17.96 -16.98 19.28
C ALA A 224 18.35 -18.44 19.63
N ASP A 225 17.93 -18.94 20.80
CA ASP A 225 18.27 -20.29 21.26
C ASP A 225 17.58 -21.40 20.46
N LEU A 226 16.33 -21.16 20.04
CA LEU A 226 15.54 -22.11 19.24
C LEU A 226 15.97 -22.06 17.78
N LEU A 227 16.16 -20.85 17.23
CA LEU A 227 16.65 -20.62 15.88
C LEU A 227 17.98 -21.34 15.64
N LYS A 228 18.88 -21.35 16.63
CA LYS A 228 20.16 -22.07 16.53
C LYS A 228 19.98 -23.57 16.30
N GLN A 229 18.96 -24.18 16.90
CA GLN A 229 18.65 -25.60 16.71
C GLN A 229 18.06 -25.84 15.33
N VAL A 230 17.10 -25.02 14.90
CA VAL A 230 16.50 -25.10 13.56
C VAL A 230 17.55 -24.93 12.46
N LEU A 231 18.47 -23.96 12.61
CA LEU A 231 19.57 -23.76 11.67
C LEU A 231 20.52 -24.97 11.63
N ALA A 232 20.77 -25.62 12.76
CA ALA A 232 21.58 -26.84 12.79
C ALA A 232 20.90 -28.00 12.03
N ASP A 233 19.58 -28.15 12.19
CA ASP A 233 18.79 -29.20 11.53
C ASP A 233 18.68 -28.97 10.02
N VAL A 234 18.40 -27.73 9.60
CA VAL A 234 18.26 -27.35 8.20
C VAL A 234 19.61 -27.42 7.47
N CYS A 235 20.72 -27.07 8.12
CA CYS A 235 22.04 -27.22 7.52
C CYS A 235 22.51 -28.68 7.44
N GLN A 236 21.80 -29.65 8.04
CA GLN A 236 22.15 -31.07 7.97
C GLN A 236 21.33 -31.86 6.95
N GLN A 237 20.55 -31.21 6.08
CA GLN A 237 19.75 -31.91 5.06
C GLN A 237 20.59 -32.84 4.18
N SER A 238 20.01 -33.97 3.76
CA SER A 238 20.70 -35.04 3.03
C SER A 238 21.00 -34.74 1.55
N ILE A 239 20.60 -33.58 1.03
CA ILE A 239 20.89 -33.13 -0.34
C ILE A 239 22.06 -32.14 -0.38
N GLY A 240 22.64 -31.88 -1.55
CA GLY A 240 23.81 -31.00 -1.64
C GLY A 240 23.50 -29.55 -1.22
N HIS A 241 24.41 -28.89 -0.49
CA HIS A 241 24.26 -27.49 -0.09
C HIS A 241 24.11 -26.49 -1.26
N SER A 242 24.49 -26.87 -2.48
CA SER A 242 24.24 -26.08 -3.69
C SER A 242 22.80 -26.17 -4.18
N GLU A 243 22.03 -27.15 -3.71
CA GLU A 243 20.66 -27.44 -4.16
C GLU A 243 19.60 -26.74 -3.31
N PHE A 244 19.94 -26.21 -2.14
CA PHE A 244 19.02 -25.45 -1.31
C PHE A 244 19.68 -24.26 -0.66
N GLU A 245 18.88 -23.24 -0.34
CA GLU A 245 19.30 -22.13 0.49
C GLU A 245 18.44 -22.03 1.75
N VAL A 246 18.97 -21.32 2.74
CA VAL A 246 18.28 -21.00 3.99
C VAL A 246 18.23 -19.49 4.12
N ILE A 247 17.03 -18.96 4.23
CA ILE A 247 16.76 -17.54 4.36
C ILE A 247 16.22 -17.28 5.75
N VAL A 248 17.03 -16.65 6.59
CA VAL A 248 16.62 -16.16 7.91
C VAL A 248 16.13 -14.73 7.76
N VAL A 249 14.86 -14.49 8.07
CA VAL A 249 14.26 -13.15 8.09
C VAL A 249 14.03 -12.73 9.54
N ASP A 250 14.93 -11.90 10.05
CA ASP A 250 14.86 -11.34 11.40
C ASP A 250 13.88 -10.17 11.46
N ARG A 251 12.80 -10.34 12.21
CA ARG A 251 11.69 -9.40 12.36
C ARG A 251 11.97 -8.38 13.47
N HIS A 252 13.09 -7.67 13.37
CA HIS A 252 13.49 -6.68 14.37
C HIS A 252 13.70 -7.28 15.77
N SER A 253 14.46 -8.37 15.86
CA SER A 253 14.89 -8.96 17.13
C SER A 253 15.81 -8.00 17.89
N THR A 254 15.75 -8.12 19.21
CA THR A 254 16.52 -7.34 20.20
C THR A 254 17.42 -8.22 21.07
N ASP A 255 17.34 -9.54 20.89
CA ASP A 255 18.20 -10.54 21.52
C ASP A 255 19.41 -10.89 20.61
N GLU A 256 20.07 -12.01 20.90
CA GLU A 256 21.24 -12.49 20.18
C GLU A 256 20.92 -13.17 18.84
N THR A 257 19.72 -13.00 18.26
CA THR A 257 19.26 -13.65 17.00
C THR A 257 20.26 -13.46 15.85
N ARG A 258 20.78 -12.24 15.70
CA ARG A 258 21.81 -11.95 14.69
C ARG A 258 23.13 -12.65 15.01
N PHE A 259 23.54 -12.61 16.28
CA PHE A 259 24.78 -13.22 16.75
C PHE A 259 24.77 -14.76 16.59
N VAL A 260 23.63 -15.42 16.76
CA VAL A 260 23.50 -16.86 16.53
C VAL A 260 23.45 -17.22 15.05
N THR A 261 22.96 -16.33 14.17
CA THR A 261 22.84 -16.58 12.73
C THR A 261 24.14 -16.32 11.96
N GLU A 262 24.92 -15.31 12.37
CA GLU A 262 26.17 -14.90 11.68
C GLU A 262 27.17 -16.05 11.48
N PRO A 263 27.45 -16.92 12.46
CA PRO A 263 28.33 -18.08 12.28
C PRO A 263 27.85 -19.05 11.19
N PHE A 264 26.52 -19.25 11.06
CA PHE A 264 25.97 -20.10 10.00
C PHE A 264 26.13 -19.46 8.63
N CYS A 265 25.92 -18.14 8.49
CA CYS A 265 26.19 -17.43 7.24
C CYS A 265 27.68 -17.50 6.82
N GLN A 266 28.59 -17.53 7.79
CA GLN A 266 30.03 -17.64 7.51
C GLN A 266 30.43 -19.06 7.12
N TYR A 267 29.89 -20.07 7.81
CA TYR A 267 30.25 -21.47 7.60
C TYR A 267 29.53 -22.12 6.40
N TYR A 268 28.29 -21.71 6.15
CA TYR A 268 27.43 -22.22 5.09
C TYR A 268 27.10 -21.09 4.09
N PRO A 269 27.74 -21.09 2.91
CA PRO A 269 27.51 -20.05 1.89
C PRO A 269 26.07 -19.98 1.36
N ASN A 270 25.26 -21.01 1.62
CA ASN A 270 23.85 -21.08 1.24
C ASN A 270 22.90 -20.58 2.34
N VAL A 271 23.40 -20.04 3.47
CA VAL A 271 22.60 -19.41 4.52
C VAL A 271 22.69 -17.88 4.40
N ARG A 272 21.55 -17.21 4.28
CA ARG A 272 21.44 -15.76 4.10
C ARG A 272 20.55 -15.16 5.19
N TYR A 273 21.02 -14.08 5.79
CA TYR A 273 20.29 -13.32 6.80
C TYR A 273 19.74 -12.01 6.20
N PHE A 274 18.48 -11.72 6.50
CA PHE A 274 17.79 -10.47 6.16
C PHE A 274 17.17 -9.87 7.39
N PHE A 275 17.40 -8.58 7.59
CA PHE A 275 16.72 -7.81 8.62
C PHE A 275 15.46 -7.16 8.02
N GLU A 276 14.31 -7.40 8.64
CA GLU A 276 13.04 -6.75 8.33
C GLU A 276 12.69 -5.76 9.46
N ALA A 277 12.65 -4.47 9.10
CA ALA A 277 12.45 -3.40 10.07
C ALA A 277 11.00 -3.37 10.60
N LYS A 278 10.03 -3.87 9.83
CA LYS A 278 8.63 -4.00 10.24
C LYS A 278 8.42 -5.27 11.07
N ARG A 279 7.91 -5.13 12.29
CA ARG A 279 7.57 -6.26 13.19
C ARG A 279 6.28 -6.99 12.77
N SER A 280 6.19 -7.43 11.53
CA SER A 280 5.03 -8.11 10.96
C SER A 280 5.46 -9.44 10.36
N LEU A 281 4.82 -10.53 10.77
CA LEU A 281 5.09 -11.86 10.22
C LEU A 281 4.76 -11.91 8.72
N SER A 282 3.69 -11.25 8.29
CA SER A 282 3.30 -11.18 6.87
C SER A 282 4.36 -10.46 6.03
N HIS A 283 4.95 -9.37 6.53
CA HIS A 283 6.05 -8.68 5.84
C HIS A 283 7.31 -9.53 5.80
N ALA A 284 7.60 -10.28 6.87
CA ALA A 284 8.73 -11.19 6.90
C ALA A 284 8.54 -12.36 5.93
N HIS A 285 7.33 -12.92 5.86
CA HIS A 285 6.97 -13.97 4.91
C HIS A 285 7.13 -13.48 3.47
N GLN A 286 6.62 -12.28 3.18
CA GLN A 286 6.73 -11.65 1.88
C GLN A 286 8.20 -11.33 1.54
N ARG A 287 8.97 -10.82 2.50
CA ARG A 287 10.40 -10.58 2.33
C ARG A 287 11.14 -11.86 2.01
N GLY A 288 10.90 -12.93 2.78
CA GLY A 288 11.48 -14.25 2.52
C GLY A 288 11.10 -14.78 1.15
N TRP A 289 9.82 -14.62 0.74
CA TRP A 289 9.34 -15.03 -0.58
C TRP A 289 10.07 -14.32 -1.71
N TYR A 290 10.23 -13.00 -1.61
CA TYR A 290 10.92 -12.23 -2.65
C TYR A 290 12.43 -12.48 -2.69
N GLU A 291 13.05 -12.77 -1.55
CA GLU A 291 14.48 -13.07 -1.44
C GLU A 291 14.83 -14.51 -1.86
N ALA A 292 13.82 -15.40 -1.89
CA ALA A 292 13.96 -16.78 -2.30
C ALA A 292 14.34 -16.93 -3.78
N ARG A 293 15.27 -17.85 -4.01
CA ARG A 293 15.86 -18.23 -5.30
C ARG A 293 15.67 -19.71 -5.58
N GLY A 294 14.97 -20.44 -4.71
CA GLY A 294 14.57 -21.82 -4.83
C GLY A 294 13.36 -22.00 -5.72
N GLN A 295 13.35 -23.08 -6.51
CA GLN A 295 12.20 -23.51 -7.31
C GLN A 295 10.98 -23.81 -6.44
N TYR A 296 11.23 -24.39 -5.26
CA TYR A 296 10.23 -24.60 -4.23
C TYR A 296 10.62 -23.84 -2.97
N VAL A 297 9.64 -23.20 -2.36
CA VAL A 297 9.78 -22.47 -1.11
C VAL A 297 9.06 -23.26 -0.01
N VAL A 298 9.70 -23.37 1.14
CA VAL A 298 9.08 -23.96 2.34
C VAL A 298 9.29 -23.00 3.51
N TYR A 299 8.20 -22.66 4.19
CA TYR A 299 8.23 -21.89 5.42
C TYR A 299 8.42 -22.84 6.59
N ILE A 300 9.36 -22.51 7.47
CA ILE A 300 9.72 -23.28 8.66
C ILE A 300 9.70 -22.32 9.85
N ASP A 301 9.01 -22.71 10.91
CA ASP A 301 8.96 -21.93 12.15
C ASP A 301 10.34 -21.97 12.84
N ASP A 302 10.72 -20.89 13.53
CA ASP A 302 12.02 -20.77 14.19
C ASP A 302 12.17 -21.63 15.46
N GLU A 303 11.18 -22.49 15.74
CA GLU A 303 11.09 -23.39 16.88
C GLU A 303 10.78 -24.85 16.51
N CYS A 304 10.64 -25.18 15.22
CA CYS A 304 10.28 -26.54 14.80
C CYS A 304 11.49 -27.44 14.51
N GLN A 305 11.35 -28.75 14.78
CA GLN A 305 12.35 -29.75 14.42
C GLN A 305 12.24 -30.13 12.94
N VAL A 306 13.36 -30.10 12.21
CA VAL A 306 13.38 -30.36 10.77
C VAL A 306 14.07 -31.71 10.48
N PRO A 307 13.36 -32.72 9.96
CA PRO A 307 13.95 -34.02 9.64
C PRO A 307 15.04 -33.91 8.57
N THR A 308 16.18 -34.59 8.75
CA THR A 308 17.34 -34.58 7.84
C THR A 308 17.00 -35.02 6.40
N GLN A 309 16.00 -35.89 6.22
CA GLN A 309 15.60 -36.39 4.89
C GLN A 309 14.47 -35.59 4.23
N LEU A 310 14.03 -34.48 4.83
CA LEU A 310 12.87 -33.71 4.36
C LEU A 310 13.01 -33.30 2.88
N LEU A 311 14.15 -32.73 2.49
CA LEU A 311 14.36 -32.31 1.11
C LEU A 311 14.55 -33.46 0.12
N THR A 312 15.06 -34.62 0.55
CA THR A 312 15.15 -35.81 -0.30
C THR A 312 13.76 -36.34 -0.63
N VAL A 313 12.89 -36.47 0.38
CA VAL A 313 11.49 -36.88 0.18
C VAL A 313 10.73 -35.86 -0.66
N ALA A 314 10.95 -34.56 -0.42
CA ALA A 314 10.33 -33.51 -1.21
C ALA A 314 10.77 -33.58 -2.69
N ASN A 315 12.04 -33.88 -2.95
CA ASN A 315 12.55 -34.03 -4.31
C ASN A 315 11.93 -35.24 -5.03
N ASP A 316 11.78 -36.37 -4.35
CA ASP A 316 11.13 -37.57 -4.92
C ASP A 316 9.67 -37.27 -5.32
N ILE A 317 8.93 -36.55 -4.48
CA ILE A 317 7.56 -36.11 -4.77
C ILE A 317 7.54 -35.15 -5.97
N ILE A 318 8.49 -34.22 -6.05
CA ILE A 318 8.58 -33.26 -7.17
C ILE A 318 8.88 -33.97 -8.49
N GLU A 319 9.84 -34.90 -8.50
CA GLU A 319 10.20 -35.66 -9.69
C GLU A 319 9.06 -36.56 -10.16
N GLN A 320 8.31 -37.14 -9.22
CA GLN A 320 7.23 -38.06 -9.56
C GLN A 320 5.94 -37.35 -9.99
N TYR A 321 5.59 -36.21 -9.37
CA TYR A 321 4.25 -35.62 -9.51
C TYR A 321 4.26 -34.17 -10.03
N SER A 322 5.41 -33.48 -10.02
CA SER A 322 5.54 -32.06 -10.38
C SER A 322 4.44 -31.15 -9.78
N PRO A 323 4.13 -31.26 -8.47
CA PRO A 323 3.01 -30.55 -7.87
C PRO A 323 3.28 -29.05 -7.79
N THR A 324 2.25 -28.23 -7.92
CA THR A 324 2.36 -26.79 -7.64
C THR A 324 2.50 -26.54 -6.13
N MET A 325 2.02 -27.46 -5.28
CA MET A 325 2.13 -27.39 -3.82
C MET A 325 1.95 -28.77 -3.18
N PHE A 326 2.64 -29.05 -2.08
CA PHE A 326 2.52 -30.32 -1.35
C PHE A 326 3.13 -30.23 0.06
N GLY A 327 2.66 -31.07 1.00
CA GLY A 327 3.20 -31.11 2.37
C GLY A 327 2.21 -31.69 3.37
N VAL A 328 2.63 -31.85 4.63
CA VAL A 328 1.78 -32.32 5.72
C VAL A 328 1.88 -31.28 6.84
N LEU A 329 0.75 -30.66 7.18
CA LEU A 329 0.60 -29.57 8.18
C LEU A 329 1.23 -28.22 7.77
N SER A 330 0.68 -27.14 8.32
CA SER A 330 0.96 -25.74 7.95
C SER A 330 2.43 -25.31 8.10
N SER A 331 3.26 -26.05 8.84
CA SER A 331 4.67 -25.73 9.11
C SER A 331 5.68 -26.40 8.17
N HIS A 332 5.25 -27.24 7.21
CA HIS A 332 6.15 -27.96 6.29
C HIS A 332 5.59 -28.03 4.85
N THR A 333 4.79 -27.04 4.45
CA THR A 333 4.19 -27.00 3.11
C THR A 333 5.15 -26.39 2.11
N PHE A 334 5.40 -27.12 1.01
CA PHE A 334 6.22 -26.70 -0.11
C PHE A 334 5.35 -26.03 -1.17
N TYR A 335 5.74 -24.83 -1.57
CA TYR A 335 5.09 -24.05 -2.61
C TYR A 335 6.02 -23.95 -3.81
N ASN A 336 5.53 -24.31 -4.99
CA ASN A 336 6.26 -24.00 -6.21
C ASN A 336 6.28 -22.47 -6.36
N HIS A 337 7.46 -21.89 -6.44
CA HIS A 337 7.66 -20.45 -6.44
C HIS A 337 7.15 -19.79 -7.75
N SER A 338 6.66 -20.60 -8.70
CA SER A 338 5.84 -20.16 -9.84
C SER A 338 4.45 -19.62 -9.47
N ILE A 339 3.93 -20.01 -8.31
CA ILE A 339 2.67 -19.54 -7.78
C ILE A 339 2.83 -18.07 -7.40
N LYS A 340 1.79 -17.26 -7.60
CA LYS A 340 1.78 -15.87 -7.11
C LYS A 340 1.74 -15.86 -5.58
N TYR A 341 2.46 -14.94 -4.92
CA TYR A 341 2.45 -14.89 -3.45
C TYR A 341 1.01 -14.75 -2.89
N GLU A 342 0.13 -14.06 -3.62
CA GLU A 342 -1.28 -13.89 -3.30
C GLU A 342 -2.08 -15.21 -3.35
N GLU A 343 -1.64 -16.19 -4.14
CA GLU A 343 -2.21 -17.53 -4.21
C GLU A 343 -1.67 -18.45 -3.09
N VAL A 344 -0.48 -18.18 -2.55
CA VAL A 344 0.06 -18.85 -1.35
C VAL A 344 -0.68 -18.40 -0.08
N ILE A 345 -1.16 -17.15 -0.06
CA ILE A 345 -2.06 -16.65 1.00
C ILE A 345 -3.44 -17.32 0.93
N LYS A 346 -3.87 -17.87 -0.23
CA LYS A 346 -5.18 -18.52 -0.36
C LYS A 346 -5.31 -19.76 0.54
N ASP A 347 -4.24 -20.46 0.89
CA ASP A 347 -4.32 -21.56 1.87
C ASP A 347 -4.65 -21.12 3.31
N PHE A 348 -4.65 -19.81 3.55
CA PHE A 348 -5.29 -19.18 4.70
C PHE A 348 -6.61 -18.55 4.27
N HIS A 349 -7.64 -19.35 3.92
CA HIS A 349 -8.87 -18.77 3.36
C HIS A 349 -9.67 -17.94 4.39
N PRO A 350 -9.83 -16.61 4.17
CA PRO A 350 -10.55 -15.72 5.07
C PRO A 350 -12.08 -15.74 4.86
N LEU A 351 -12.60 -16.46 3.84
CA LEU A 351 -14.01 -16.40 3.41
C LEU A 351 -14.91 -17.53 3.97
N ASP A 352 -14.35 -18.53 4.66
CA ASP A 352 -15.09 -19.74 5.05
C ASP A 352 -16.35 -19.47 5.89
N ASN A 353 -16.34 -18.36 6.64
CA ASN A 353 -17.46 -17.95 7.51
C ASN A 353 -18.45 -16.99 6.84
N TYR A 354 -18.23 -16.60 5.58
CA TYR A 354 -19.03 -15.59 4.90
C TYR A 354 -20.27 -16.24 4.32
N LYS A 355 -21.39 -15.50 4.25
CA LYS A 355 -22.66 -16.00 3.73
C LYS A 355 -23.02 -15.20 2.47
N PRO A 356 -22.91 -15.78 1.27
CA PRO A 356 -23.26 -15.07 0.04
C PRO A 356 -24.78 -14.85 -0.04
N ILE A 357 -25.18 -13.65 -0.46
CA ILE A 357 -26.58 -13.21 -0.62
C ILE A 357 -26.79 -12.78 -2.07
N PRO A 358 -27.81 -13.28 -2.79
CA PRO A 358 -28.13 -12.82 -4.13
C PRO A 358 -28.61 -11.38 -4.08
N ASN A 359 -28.16 -10.56 -5.03
CA ASN A 359 -28.71 -9.22 -5.19
C ASN A 359 -30.18 -9.33 -5.64
N ASN A 360 -31.07 -8.56 -4.99
CA ASN A 360 -32.53 -8.62 -5.18
C ASN A 360 -33.00 -8.35 -6.62
N ASP A 361 -32.15 -7.74 -7.45
CA ASP A 361 -32.43 -7.48 -8.86
C ASP A 361 -32.35 -8.74 -9.75
N TRP A 362 -31.60 -9.77 -9.33
CA TRP A 362 -31.33 -10.97 -10.12
C TRP A 362 -32.19 -12.17 -9.69
N GLN A 363 -32.89 -12.79 -10.65
CA GLN A 363 -33.78 -13.92 -10.41
C GLN A 363 -33.31 -15.17 -11.17
N LEU A 364 -33.28 -16.32 -10.47
CA LEU A 364 -32.93 -17.61 -11.06
C LEU A 364 -34.16 -18.29 -11.69
N HIS A 365 -34.02 -18.72 -12.94
CA HIS A 365 -34.99 -19.52 -13.68
C HIS A 365 -34.32 -20.76 -14.27
N TRP A 366 -35.05 -21.87 -14.30
CA TRP A 366 -34.60 -23.13 -14.91
C TRP A 366 -35.34 -23.39 -16.21
N LEU A 367 -34.59 -23.73 -17.26
CA LEU A 367 -35.08 -24.23 -18.54
C LEU A 367 -34.39 -25.57 -18.78
N ASP A 368 -35.15 -26.66 -18.60
CA ASP A 368 -34.63 -28.03 -18.57
C ASP A 368 -33.41 -28.16 -17.62
N ASP A 369 -32.25 -28.58 -18.12
CA ASP A 369 -31.02 -28.78 -17.33
C ASP A 369 -30.12 -27.53 -17.24
N GLN A 370 -30.58 -26.37 -17.74
CA GLN A 370 -29.80 -25.13 -17.80
C GLN A 370 -30.37 -24.05 -16.87
N ALA A 371 -29.53 -23.55 -15.96
CA ALA A 371 -29.86 -22.45 -15.06
C ALA A 371 -29.60 -21.10 -15.72
N MET A 372 -30.46 -20.12 -15.44
CA MET A 372 -30.39 -18.79 -16.02
C MET A 372 -30.72 -17.70 -15.00
N LEU A 373 -29.88 -16.68 -14.92
CA LEU A 373 -30.12 -15.48 -14.12
C LEU A 373 -30.62 -14.34 -15.00
N PHE A 374 -31.69 -13.70 -14.55
CA PHE A 374 -32.33 -12.58 -15.23
C PHE A 374 -32.43 -11.36 -14.31
N SER A 375 -31.99 -10.20 -14.79
CA SER A 375 -32.15 -8.91 -14.09
C SER A 375 -33.39 -8.17 -14.60
N LYS A 376 -34.24 -7.71 -13.67
CA LYS A 376 -35.44 -6.93 -14.01
C LYS A 376 -35.16 -5.48 -14.37
N SER A 377 -34.11 -4.87 -13.82
CA SER A 377 -33.81 -3.45 -14.03
C SER A 377 -32.74 -3.19 -15.11
N HIS A 378 -31.89 -4.16 -15.43
CA HIS A 378 -30.76 -3.99 -16.36
C HIS A 378 -30.90 -4.77 -17.69
N GLU A 379 -32.01 -5.49 -17.91
CA GLU A 379 -32.23 -6.36 -19.09
C GLU A 379 -31.06 -7.35 -19.35
N GLY A 380 -30.36 -7.77 -18.29
CA GLY A 380 -29.22 -8.68 -18.35
C GLY A 380 -29.63 -10.15 -18.22
N LEU A 381 -28.97 -11.02 -19.00
CA LEU A 381 -29.20 -12.48 -18.99
C LEU A 381 -27.87 -13.23 -18.87
N HIS A 382 -27.72 -14.06 -17.83
CA HIS A 382 -26.57 -14.95 -17.66
C HIS A 382 -27.00 -16.42 -17.69
N LEU A 383 -26.35 -17.21 -18.54
CA LEU A 383 -26.49 -18.67 -18.53
C LEU A 383 -25.47 -19.27 -17.57
N LEU A 384 -25.94 -20.03 -16.60
CA LEU A 384 -25.11 -20.73 -15.64
C LEU A 384 -24.94 -22.18 -16.06
N ASN A 385 -23.73 -22.71 -15.88
CA ASN A 385 -23.52 -24.15 -15.93
C ASN A 385 -24.14 -24.82 -14.68
N PRO A 386 -24.33 -26.15 -14.66
CA PRO A 386 -25.02 -26.82 -13.56
C PRO A 386 -24.38 -26.59 -12.17
N VAL A 387 -23.05 -26.48 -12.11
CA VAL A 387 -22.30 -26.21 -10.87
C VAL A 387 -22.58 -24.80 -10.36
N ALA A 388 -22.48 -23.80 -11.23
CA ALA A 388 -22.82 -22.42 -10.93
C ALA A 388 -24.30 -22.27 -10.55
N GLY A 389 -25.21 -22.97 -11.23
CA GLY A 389 -26.62 -23.02 -10.86
C GLY A 389 -26.83 -23.53 -9.43
N PHE A 390 -26.11 -24.58 -9.05
CA PHE A 390 -26.13 -25.12 -7.69
C PHE A 390 -25.53 -24.16 -6.65
N ILE A 391 -24.36 -23.57 -6.92
CA ILE A 391 -23.74 -22.57 -6.03
C ILE A 391 -24.70 -21.40 -5.78
N TRP A 392 -25.38 -20.93 -6.81
CA TRP A 392 -26.38 -19.85 -6.69
C TRP A 392 -27.53 -20.24 -5.76
N THR A 393 -28.04 -21.47 -5.84
CA THR A 393 -29.11 -21.92 -4.92
C THR A 393 -28.69 -21.97 -3.46
N CYS A 394 -27.39 -22.08 -3.19
CA CYS A 394 -26.83 -22.03 -1.84
C CYS A 394 -26.47 -20.60 -1.38
N CYS A 395 -26.50 -19.61 -2.28
CA CYS A 395 -26.38 -18.21 -1.93
C CYS A 395 -27.74 -17.74 -1.38
N ASP A 396 -27.96 -17.93 -0.08
CA ASP A 396 -29.24 -17.64 0.59
C ASP A 396 -29.08 -16.70 1.80
N GLY A 397 -27.87 -16.21 2.04
CA GLY A 397 -27.51 -15.43 3.23
C GLY A 397 -27.49 -16.19 4.55
N LYS A 398 -27.72 -17.51 4.54
CA LYS A 398 -27.78 -18.37 5.72
C LYS A 398 -26.67 -19.41 5.71
N THR A 399 -26.36 -19.95 4.54
CA THR A 399 -25.37 -20.99 4.28
C THR A 399 -23.99 -20.34 4.08
N ASP A 400 -23.01 -20.74 4.89
CA ASP A 400 -21.65 -20.21 4.79
C ASP A 400 -20.83 -20.90 3.69
N VAL A 401 -19.79 -20.22 3.19
CA VAL A 401 -18.95 -20.71 2.08
C VAL A 401 -18.35 -22.10 2.38
N LYS A 402 -18.06 -22.40 3.65
CA LYS A 402 -17.60 -23.73 4.08
C LYS A 402 -18.67 -24.81 3.87
N ALA A 403 -19.92 -24.55 4.23
CA ALA A 403 -21.03 -25.47 3.99
C ALA A 403 -21.34 -25.62 2.50
N ILE A 404 -21.25 -24.54 1.70
CA ILE A 404 -21.40 -24.59 0.24
C ILE A 404 -20.32 -25.49 -0.38
N ARG A 405 -19.06 -25.33 0.06
CA ARG A 405 -17.93 -26.15 -0.40
C ARG A 405 -18.17 -27.64 -0.12
N LYS A 406 -18.64 -27.97 1.07
CA LYS A 406 -18.98 -29.34 1.45
C LYS A 406 -20.13 -29.91 0.59
N ALA A 407 -21.20 -29.14 0.40
CA ALA A 407 -22.34 -29.55 -0.42
C ALA A 407 -21.95 -29.81 -1.88
N LEU A 408 -21.04 -29.02 -2.45
CA LEU A 408 -20.49 -29.25 -3.79
C LEU A 408 -19.72 -30.57 -3.89
N GLN A 409 -18.90 -30.88 -2.89
CA GLN A 409 -18.12 -32.12 -2.84
C GLN A 409 -19.00 -33.37 -2.71
N ASP A 410 -20.13 -33.24 -2.02
CA ASP A 410 -21.11 -34.31 -1.84
C ASP A 410 -21.95 -34.57 -3.11
N VAL A 411 -22.25 -33.53 -3.90
CA VAL A 411 -23.11 -33.62 -5.10
C VAL A 411 -22.32 -33.93 -6.39
N PHE A 412 -21.09 -33.43 -6.53
CA PHE A 412 -20.27 -33.58 -7.76
C PHE A 412 -19.05 -34.50 -7.53
N VAL A 413 -19.34 -35.80 -7.37
CA VAL A 413 -18.38 -36.83 -6.90
C VAL A 413 -17.17 -37.06 -7.81
N ASP A 414 -17.27 -36.81 -9.12
CA ASP A 414 -16.19 -37.09 -10.08
C ASP A 414 -15.18 -35.91 -10.28
N SER A 415 -15.36 -34.80 -9.56
CA SER A 415 -14.55 -33.56 -9.72
C SER A 415 -14.28 -32.82 -8.41
N GLN A 416 -14.21 -33.56 -7.30
CA GLN A 416 -14.20 -33.05 -5.91
C GLN A 416 -13.16 -31.97 -5.61
N ASP A 417 -11.98 -32.05 -6.23
CA ASP A 417 -10.87 -31.12 -5.95
C ASP A 417 -10.84 -29.88 -6.85
N GLU A 418 -11.35 -29.94 -8.08
CA GLU A 418 -11.34 -28.78 -8.98
C GLU A 418 -12.53 -27.85 -8.71
N VAL A 419 -13.73 -28.42 -8.48
CA VAL A 419 -14.95 -27.64 -8.27
C VAL A 419 -14.96 -26.89 -6.93
N ALA A 420 -14.36 -27.47 -5.88
CA ALA A 420 -14.23 -26.82 -4.58
C ALA A 420 -13.17 -25.70 -4.57
N LYS A 421 -12.15 -25.79 -5.43
CA LYS A 421 -11.09 -24.79 -5.58
C LYS A 421 -11.57 -23.53 -6.30
N ASP A 422 -12.50 -23.68 -7.23
CA ASP A 422 -13.04 -22.57 -8.01
C ASP A 422 -14.17 -21.81 -7.29
N LEU A 423 -14.68 -22.32 -6.16
CA LEU A 423 -15.76 -21.68 -5.39
C LEU A 423 -15.40 -20.25 -4.91
N PRO A 424 -14.24 -20.00 -4.27
CA PRO A 424 -13.88 -18.64 -3.85
C PRO A 424 -13.73 -17.67 -5.02
N ASP A 425 -13.13 -18.13 -6.12
CA ASP A 425 -12.94 -17.30 -7.31
C ASP A 425 -14.28 -17.03 -8.03
N THR A 426 -15.20 -17.99 -8.02
CA THR A 426 -16.58 -17.83 -8.53
C THR A 426 -17.38 -16.83 -7.71
N LEU A 427 -17.37 -16.95 -6.37
CA LEU A 427 -18.10 -16.04 -5.49
C LEU A 427 -17.49 -14.63 -5.53
N LYS A 428 -16.15 -14.52 -5.59
CA LYS A 428 -15.46 -13.24 -5.76
C LYS A 428 -15.82 -12.60 -7.11
N PHE A 429 -15.81 -13.36 -8.20
CA PHE A 429 -16.23 -12.86 -9.50
C PHE A 429 -17.68 -12.38 -9.47
N TRP A 430 -18.60 -13.14 -8.86
CA TRP A 430 -20.00 -12.71 -8.73
C TRP A 430 -20.18 -11.48 -7.84
N GLN A 431 -19.35 -11.31 -6.80
CA GLN A 431 -19.31 -10.08 -6.01
C GLN A 431 -18.84 -8.89 -6.84
N GLU A 432 -17.75 -9.05 -7.59
CA GLU A 432 -17.21 -8.00 -8.49
C GLU A 432 -18.21 -7.62 -9.58
N GLN A 433 -19.05 -8.55 -10.02
CA GLN A 433 -20.14 -8.31 -10.97
C GLN A 433 -21.46 -7.86 -10.30
N ALA A 434 -21.45 -7.61 -8.98
CA ALA A 434 -22.63 -7.23 -8.19
C ALA A 434 -23.84 -8.19 -8.30
N LEU A 435 -23.59 -9.46 -8.66
CA LEU A 435 -24.60 -10.52 -8.75
C LEU A 435 -24.95 -11.06 -7.36
N ILE A 436 -23.95 -11.18 -6.50
CA ILE A 436 -24.10 -11.49 -5.08
C ILE A 436 -23.42 -10.40 -4.26
N ASP A 437 -23.81 -10.28 -3.00
CA ASP A 437 -22.99 -9.63 -1.98
C ASP A 437 -22.53 -10.70 -0.99
N PHE A 438 -21.43 -10.46 -0.28
CA PHE A 438 -21.13 -11.25 0.91
C PHE A 438 -21.68 -10.51 2.11
N ALA A 439 -22.45 -11.20 2.94
CA ALA A 439 -22.53 -10.78 4.33
C ALA A 439 -21.15 -10.98 4.97
N LEU A 440 -20.24 -10.01 4.81
CA LEU A 440 -19.45 -9.60 5.97
C LEU A 440 -20.47 -9.17 7.00
N PRO A 441 -20.42 -9.67 8.24
CA PRO A 441 -20.93 -8.85 9.31
C PRO A 441 -19.94 -7.68 9.41
N ILE A 442 -20.05 -6.66 8.56
CA ILE A 442 -20.07 -5.33 9.14
C ILE A 442 -21.28 -5.46 10.04
N LYS A 443 -21.01 -5.75 11.31
CA LYS A 443 -22.05 -5.74 12.31
C LYS A 443 -22.60 -4.33 12.23
N LYS A 444 -23.73 -4.17 11.55
CA LYS A 444 -24.32 -2.86 11.32
C LYS A 444 -24.39 -2.24 12.71
N ARG A 445 -23.68 -1.14 12.90
CA ARG A 445 -23.63 -0.50 14.21
C ARG A 445 -25.07 -0.25 14.60
N GLN A 446 -25.45 -0.85 15.72
CA GLN A 446 -26.75 -0.59 16.30
C GLN A 446 -26.57 0.69 17.08
N HIS A 447 -27.56 1.56 16.99
CA HIS A 447 -27.58 2.75 17.81
C HIS A 447 -27.78 2.32 19.26
N HIS A 448 -26.85 2.68 20.13
CA HIS A 448 -26.88 2.36 21.55
C HIS A 448 -27.11 3.60 22.40
N LYS A 449 -27.60 3.45 23.63
CA LYS A 449 -27.72 4.57 24.55
C LYS A 449 -26.33 5.09 24.94
N LEU A 450 -25.42 4.17 25.28
CA LEU A 450 -24.07 4.49 25.70
C LEU A 450 -23.04 3.69 24.89
N CYS A 451 -22.10 4.37 24.25
CA CYS A 451 -20.92 3.72 23.69
C CYS A 451 -19.77 3.76 24.72
N ILE A 452 -19.23 2.60 25.08
CA ILE A 452 -18.00 2.49 25.84
C ILE A 452 -16.86 2.30 24.85
N GLY A 453 -16.10 3.37 24.66
CA GLY A 453 -15.02 3.46 23.68
C GLY A 453 -13.65 3.29 24.32
N MET A 454 -12.73 2.59 23.66
CA MET A 454 -11.33 2.57 24.05
C MET A 454 -10.39 2.65 22.85
N ALA A 455 -9.35 3.46 22.99
CA ALA A 455 -8.22 3.47 22.06
C ALA A 455 -7.15 2.48 22.53
N THR A 456 -6.56 1.73 21.61
CA THR A 456 -5.50 0.77 21.92
C THR A 456 -4.32 0.90 20.96
N TYR A 457 -3.14 0.48 21.43
CA TYR A 457 -1.92 0.36 20.66
C TYR A 457 -1.17 -0.86 21.19
N ASP A 458 -1.23 -1.98 20.46
CA ASP A 458 -0.61 -3.26 20.83
C ASP A 458 -0.91 -3.75 22.27
N ASP A 459 -2.14 -3.57 22.76
CA ASP A 459 -2.56 -4.04 24.11
C ASP A 459 -3.81 -4.92 24.03
N PHE A 460 -3.64 -6.16 23.55
CA PHE A 460 -4.73 -7.14 23.50
C PHE A 460 -5.26 -7.47 24.89
N ASP A 461 -4.37 -7.78 25.83
CA ASP A 461 -4.76 -8.20 27.18
C ASP A 461 -5.56 -7.12 27.89
N GLY A 462 -5.11 -5.86 27.77
CA GLY A 462 -5.88 -4.72 28.26
C GLY A 462 -7.30 -4.77 27.71
N VAL A 463 -7.44 -4.71 26.39
CA VAL A 463 -8.77 -4.65 25.72
C VAL A 463 -9.61 -5.84 26.16
N TYR A 464 -9.07 -7.05 26.06
CA TYR A 464 -9.75 -8.29 26.39
C TYR A 464 -10.28 -8.27 27.83
N PHE A 465 -9.43 -7.97 28.83
CA PHE A 465 -9.86 -7.96 30.22
C PHE A 465 -10.84 -6.83 30.54
N SER A 466 -10.67 -5.64 29.94
CA SER A 466 -11.60 -4.52 30.13
C SER A 466 -12.99 -4.87 29.56
N VAL A 467 -13.04 -5.41 28.35
CA VAL A 467 -14.29 -5.83 27.70
C VAL A 467 -14.96 -6.98 28.45
N GLN A 468 -14.21 -7.99 28.88
CA GLN A 468 -14.77 -9.10 29.65
C GLN A 468 -15.25 -8.66 31.03
N ALA A 469 -14.56 -7.73 31.69
CA ALA A 469 -15.03 -7.16 32.95
C ALA A 469 -16.33 -6.39 32.76
N ILE A 470 -16.49 -5.63 31.67
CA ILE A 470 -17.77 -4.97 31.35
C ILE A 470 -18.89 -6.01 31.23
N GLN A 471 -18.68 -7.08 30.46
CA GLN A 471 -19.69 -8.14 30.28
C GLN A 471 -20.02 -8.89 31.59
N LEU A 472 -19.02 -9.15 32.43
CA LEU A 472 -19.19 -9.90 33.67
C LEU A 472 -19.79 -9.05 34.80
N TYR A 473 -19.41 -7.77 34.89
CA TYR A 473 -19.74 -6.91 36.03
C TYR A 473 -20.98 -6.05 35.78
N HIS A 474 -21.39 -5.89 34.52
CA HIS A 474 -22.53 -5.06 34.13
C HIS A 474 -23.46 -5.77 33.12
N PRO A 475 -23.84 -7.05 33.35
CA PRO A 475 -24.75 -7.75 32.44
C PRO A 475 -26.13 -7.08 32.33
N GLU A 476 -26.52 -6.27 33.32
CA GLU A 476 -27.80 -5.58 33.39
C GLU A 476 -27.99 -4.46 32.36
N VAL A 477 -26.92 -4.00 31.70
CA VAL A 477 -26.96 -2.94 30.67
C VAL A 477 -26.47 -3.44 29.29
N ALA A 478 -26.28 -4.74 29.11
CA ALA A 478 -25.64 -5.30 27.91
C ALA A 478 -26.33 -4.90 26.58
N ASP A 479 -27.65 -4.75 26.59
CA ASP A 479 -28.45 -4.36 25.43
C ASP A 479 -28.52 -2.85 25.20
N GLU A 480 -28.08 -2.04 26.17
CA GLU A 480 -28.06 -0.56 26.09
C GLU A 480 -26.69 -0.01 25.70
N ILE A 481 -25.65 -0.86 25.71
CA ILE A 481 -24.27 -0.46 25.48
C ILE A 481 -23.68 -1.02 24.18
N GLY A 482 -22.92 -0.17 23.50
CA GLY A 482 -21.99 -0.55 22.43
C GLY A 482 -20.55 -0.50 22.92
N ILE A 483 -19.72 -1.45 22.53
CA ILE A 483 -18.28 -1.46 22.83
C ILE A 483 -17.53 -1.13 21.55
N LEU A 484 -16.74 -0.05 21.56
CA LEU A 484 -15.99 0.42 20.40
C LEU A 484 -14.49 0.41 20.69
N VAL A 485 -13.72 -0.32 19.88
CA VAL A 485 -12.26 -0.37 19.99
C VAL A 485 -11.63 0.28 18.77
N VAL A 486 -10.93 1.40 19.01
CA VAL A 486 -10.09 2.05 17.99
C VAL A 486 -8.67 1.55 18.13
N ASP A 487 -8.21 0.78 17.15
CA ASP A 487 -6.85 0.25 17.09
C ASP A 487 -5.94 1.23 16.36
N ASN A 488 -5.07 1.91 17.12
CA ASN A 488 -4.12 2.88 16.61
C ASN A 488 -2.80 2.24 16.13
N ASN A 489 -2.75 0.90 16.05
CA ASN A 489 -1.73 0.14 15.35
C ASN A 489 -2.33 -1.10 14.65
N PRO A 490 -3.18 -0.94 13.62
CA PRO A 490 -3.93 -2.05 13.01
C PRO A 490 -3.06 -3.01 12.18
N TYR A 491 -1.75 -2.77 12.10
CA TYR A 491 -0.76 -3.69 11.52
C TYR A 491 0.13 -4.33 12.59
N GLY A 492 -0.18 -4.06 13.86
CA GLY A 492 0.52 -4.57 15.03
C GLY A 492 0.27 -6.05 15.26
N ALA A 493 1.03 -6.63 16.19
CA ALA A 493 1.05 -8.07 16.41
C ALA A 493 -0.31 -8.64 16.89
N VAL A 494 -1.17 -7.78 17.44
CA VAL A 494 -2.44 -8.19 18.05
C VAL A 494 -3.69 -7.75 17.27
N ALA A 495 -3.53 -7.02 16.17
CA ALA A 495 -4.65 -6.41 15.44
C ALA A 495 -5.67 -7.46 14.97
N GLU A 496 -5.20 -8.58 14.41
CA GLU A 496 -6.07 -9.68 13.97
C GLU A 496 -6.88 -10.28 15.13
N ALA A 497 -6.26 -10.43 16.31
CA ALA A 497 -6.92 -10.96 17.49
C ALA A 497 -7.98 -9.99 18.02
N LEU A 498 -7.69 -8.68 18.04
CA LEU A 498 -8.64 -7.63 18.39
C LEU A 498 -9.84 -7.59 17.44
N GLN A 499 -9.60 -7.75 16.14
CA GLN A 499 -10.67 -7.79 15.13
C GLN A 499 -11.56 -9.03 15.31
N LYS A 500 -10.96 -10.20 15.56
CA LYS A 500 -11.71 -11.46 15.78
C LYS A 500 -12.70 -11.40 16.94
N LEU A 501 -12.51 -10.50 17.91
CA LEU A 501 -13.47 -10.31 19.01
C LEU A 501 -14.86 -9.87 18.53
N GLU A 502 -14.99 -9.21 17.37
CA GLU A 502 -16.30 -8.85 16.78
C GLU A 502 -17.20 -10.06 16.54
N SER A 503 -16.60 -11.22 16.25
CA SER A 503 -17.33 -12.46 16.00
C SER A 503 -17.78 -13.15 17.29
N ALA A 504 -17.14 -12.86 18.42
CA ALA A 504 -17.37 -13.53 19.70
C ALA A 504 -18.17 -12.69 20.69
N ILE A 505 -18.11 -11.36 20.59
CA ILE A 505 -18.63 -10.45 21.61
C ILE A 505 -19.83 -9.64 21.04
N PRO A 506 -21.03 -9.76 21.63
CA PRO A 506 -22.17 -8.90 21.30
C PRO A 506 -21.84 -7.42 21.46
N ASN A 507 -22.40 -6.58 20.59
CA ASN A 507 -22.18 -5.13 20.55
C ASN A 507 -20.72 -4.62 20.54
N TYR A 508 -19.72 -5.49 20.32
CA TYR A 508 -18.33 -5.10 20.05
C TYR A 508 -18.14 -4.69 18.58
N TYR A 509 -17.41 -3.59 18.38
CA TYR A 509 -17.07 -2.99 17.09
C TYR A 509 -15.58 -2.62 17.05
N TYR A 510 -14.88 -3.02 15.99
CA TYR A 510 -13.46 -2.76 15.78
C TYR A 510 -13.25 -1.68 14.70
N VAL A 511 -12.36 -0.72 14.97
CA VAL A 511 -12.01 0.36 14.05
C VAL A 511 -10.49 0.45 13.88
N PRO A 512 -9.93 0.06 12.72
CA PRO A 512 -8.52 0.30 12.44
C PRO A 512 -8.28 1.79 12.18
N TYR A 513 -7.23 2.38 12.75
CA TYR A 513 -6.93 3.80 12.58
C TYR A 513 -5.43 4.10 12.48
N THR A 514 -5.02 4.71 11.37
CA THR A 514 -3.59 4.95 11.04
C THR A 514 -3.24 6.41 10.79
N GLU A 515 -4.23 7.30 10.70
CA GLU A 515 -4.03 8.70 10.27
C GLU A 515 -3.13 9.51 11.21
N THR A 516 -3.24 9.27 12.52
CA THR A 516 -2.43 9.92 13.55
C THR A 516 -2.09 8.92 14.65
N ASN A 517 -0.84 8.90 15.10
CA ASN A 517 -0.40 8.11 16.25
C ASN A 517 -0.20 9.04 17.46
N SER A 518 -1.20 9.05 18.34
CA SER A 518 -1.34 10.04 19.41
C SER A 518 -2.32 9.57 20.46
N THR A 519 -2.14 9.98 21.72
CA THR A 519 -3.16 9.83 22.76
C THR A 519 -4.46 10.57 22.44
N ALA A 520 -4.41 11.60 21.59
CA ALA A 520 -5.57 12.32 21.08
C ALA A 520 -6.46 11.47 20.13
N VAL A 521 -6.01 10.27 19.73
CA VAL A 521 -6.83 9.33 18.92
C VAL A 521 -8.15 8.95 19.60
N ARG A 522 -8.28 9.16 20.91
CA ARG A 522 -9.55 9.03 21.64
C ARG A 522 -10.67 9.91 21.06
N ASP A 523 -10.35 11.00 20.36
CA ASP A 523 -11.31 11.78 19.57
C ASP A 523 -12.11 10.92 18.59
N VAL A 524 -11.44 9.94 17.97
CA VAL A 524 -12.03 9.02 17.00
C VAL A 524 -13.21 8.27 17.60
N LEU A 525 -13.17 7.94 18.89
CA LEU A 525 -14.27 7.24 19.58
C LEU A 525 -15.57 8.02 19.48
N PHE A 526 -15.52 9.34 19.68
CA PHE A 526 -16.70 10.19 19.60
C PHE A 526 -17.20 10.34 18.17
N ARG A 527 -16.30 10.38 17.18
CA ARG A 527 -16.66 10.45 15.76
C ARG A 527 -17.34 9.16 15.27
N GLU A 528 -16.80 8.02 15.68
CA GLU A 528 -17.20 6.69 15.22
C GLU A 528 -18.37 6.09 16.02
N ALA A 529 -18.55 6.47 17.29
CA ALA A 529 -19.63 5.93 18.12
C ALA A 529 -21.01 6.20 17.50
N ASP A 530 -21.85 5.19 17.38
CA ASP A 530 -23.28 5.35 17.08
C ASP A 530 -24.08 5.26 18.39
N ALA A 531 -24.03 6.33 19.18
CA ALA A 531 -24.70 6.41 20.47
C ALA A 531 -24.98 7.86 20.89
N ASP A 532 -25.93 8.04 21.83
CA ASP A 532 -26.25 9.33 22.44
C ASP A 532 -25.10 9.85 23.32
N TYR A 533 -24.51 8.95 24.11
CA TYR A 533 -23.43 9.23 25.05
C TYR A 533 -22.22 8.36 24.75
N VAL A 534 -21.03 8.89 25.04
CA VAL A 534 -19.77 8.15 24.88
C VAL A 534 -18.99 8.21 26.20
N LEU A 535 -18.63 7.04 26.72
CA LEU A 535 -17.71 6.85 27.83
C LEU A 535 -16.39 6.32 27.26
N CYS A 536 -15.39 7.18 27.17
CA CYS A 536 -14.03 6.81 26.80
C CYS A 536 -13.31 6.23 28.02
N ILE A 537 -12.69 5.06 27.84
CA ILE A 537 -11.78 4.45 28.81
C ILE A 537 -10.44 4.12 28.15
N ASP A 538 -9.38 4.11 28.96
CA ASP A 538 -8.15 3.44 28.57
C ASP A 538 -8.42 1.95 28.36
N CYS A 539 -7.70 1.33 27.41
CA CYS A 539 -7.95 -0.06 27.08
C CYS A 539 -7.64 -1.05 28.21
N HIS A 540 -7.10 -0.65 29.36
CA HIS A 540 -6.77 -1.48 30.52
C HIS A 540 -7.40 -0.91 31.80
N VAL A 541 -8.71 -0.62 31.71
CA VAL A 541 -9.53 -0.07 32.79
C VAL A 541 -10.67 -1.03 33.14
N LEU A 542 -10.85 -1.28 34.43
CA LEU A 542 -11.94 -2.08 34.95
C LEU A 542 -12.92 -1.17 35.70
N ILE A 543 -14.20 -1.20 35.33
CA ILE A 543 -15.24 -0.38 35.96
C ILE A 543 -15.93 -1.21 37.05
N MET A 544 -16.10 -0.63 38.25
CA MET A 544 -16.74 -1.32 39.38
C MET A 544 -18.14 -1.84 39.02
N PRO A 545 -18.57 -3.03 39.49
CA PRO A 545 -19.91 -3.56 39.20
C PRO A 545 -21.05 -2.58 39.49
N GLY A 546 -22.03 -2.51 38.59
CA GLY A 546 -23.22 -1.65 38.69
C GLY A 546 -22.98 -0.16 38.45
N ALA A 547 -21.73 0.29 38.29
CA ALA A 547 -21.43 1.70 38.06
C ALA A 547 -21.92 2.21 36.68
N ILE A 548 -21.96 1.35 35.65
CA ILE A 548 -22.45 1.74 34.32
C ILE A 548 -23.97 1.94 34.36
N ARG A 549 -24.73 1.07 35.04
CA ARG A 549 -26.17 1.28 35.25
C ARG A 549 -26.46 2.62 35.94
N LYS A 550 -25.75 2.92 37.03
CA LYS A 550 -25.86 4.22 37.72
C LYS A 550 -25.50 5.41 36.81
N LEU A 551 -24.54 5.24 35.90
CA LEU A 551 -24.20 6.27 34.91
C LEU A 551 -25.37 6.49 33.93
N ILE A 552 -25.94 5.43 33.37
CA ILE A 552 -27.09 5.56 32.46
C ILE A 552 -28.28 6.19 33.20
N ASP A 553 -28.56 5.80 34.44
CA ASP A 553 -29.62 6.41 35.27
C ASP A 553 -29.39 7.91 35.49
N PHE A 554 -28.14 8.31 35.75
CA PHE A 554 -27.77 9.71 35.88
C PHE A 554 -28.01 10.48 34.57
N LEU A 555 -27.66 9.90 33.43
CA LEU A 555 -27.85 10.51 32.11
C LEU A 555 -29.34 10.63 31.75
N ASP A 556 -30.14 9.61 32.06
CA ASP A 556 -31.60 9.64 31.86
C ASP A 556 -32.29 10.68 32.73
N ALA A 557 -31.81 10.87 33.96
CA ALA A 557 -32.30 11.93 34.85
C ALA A 557 -31.85 13.34 34.41
N ASN A 558 -30.78 13.44 33.61
CA ASN A 558 -30.17 14.70 33.18
C ASN A 558 -29.90 14.73 31.67
N PRO A 559 -30.93 14.65 30.81
CA PRO A 559 -30.75 14.54 29.35
C PRO A 559 -30.06 15.77 28.73
N ASP A 560 -30.19 16.93 29.37
CA ASP A 560 -29.57 18.20 28.96
C ASP A 560 -28.18 18.42 29.59
N CYS A 561 -27.58 17.38 30.16
CA CYS A 561 -26.21 17.46 30.70
C CYS A 561 -25.18 17.52 29.56
N HIS A 562 -24.57 18.69 29.40
CA HIS A 562 -23.46 18.95 28.47
C HIS A 562 -22.09 18.92 29.16
N ASP A 563 -22.03 18.48 30.41
CA ASP A 563 -20.82 18.46 31.23
C ASP A 563 -19.88 17.30 30.85
N LEU A 564 -18.59 17.47 31.16
CA LEU A 564 -17.62 16.38 31.11
C LEU A 564 -17.70 15.56 32.40
N LEU A 565 -17.94 14.25 32.27
CA LEU A 565 -18.23 13.34 33.38
C LEU A 565 -17.08 12.37 33.62
N GLN A 566 -16.68 12.24 34.87
CA GLN A 566 -15.63 11.30 35.31
C GLN A 566 -15.96 10.74 36.68
N GLY A 567 -15.19 9.77 37.18
CA GLY A 567 -15.36 9.28 38.54
C GLY A 567 -14.04 8.93 39.24
N PRO A 568 -14.06 8.58 40.53
CA PRO A 568 -12.85 8.33 41.29
C PRO A 568 -12.09 7.10 40.79
N MET A 569 -10.78 7.24 40.59
CA MET A 569 -9.89 6.13 40.28
C MET A 569 -9.56 5.36 41.56
N LEU A 570 -9.82 4.05 41.57
CA LEU A 570 -9.41 3.11 42.60
C LEU A 570 -7.93 2.71 42.42
N ARG A 571 -7.25 2.48 43.53
CA ARG A 571 -5.89 1.92 43.57
C ARG A 571 -5.97 0.39 43.70
N ASP A 572 -4.84 -0.27 43.46
CA ASP A 572 -4.72 -1.74 43.52
C ASP A 572 -5.09 -2.35 44.89
N ASP A 573 -5.10 -1.55 45.96
CA ASP A 573 -5.55 -1.97 47.30
C ASP A 573 -7.08 -2.04 47.45
N MET A 574 -7.83 -1.64 46.42
CA MET A 574 -9.30 -1.56 46.35
C MET A 574 -9.93 -0.64 47.41
N LYS A 575 -9.14 0.19 48.08
CA LYS A 575 -9.58 1.07 49.17
C LYS A 575 -9.27 2.52 48.87
N SER A 576 -8.04 2.79 48.47
CA SER A 576 -7.56 4.14 48.20
C SER A 576 -8.14 4.64 46.87
N ILE A 577 -8.62 5.87 46.88
CA ILE A 577 -9.19 6.53 45.69
C ILE A 577 -8.44 7.81 45.35
N SER A 578 -8.55 8.25 44.09
CA SER A 578 -8.14 9.58 43.64
C SER A 578 -9.24 10.17 42.77
N THR A 579 -9.78 11.32 43.19
CA THR A 579 -11.01 11.91 42.61
C THR A 579 -10.74 12.91 41.51
N HIS A 580 -9.58 13.58 41.55
CA HIS A 580 -9.22 14.67 40.65
C HIS A 580 -7.69 14.82 40.56
N MET A 581 -7.24 15.72 39.69
CA MET A 581 -5.87 16.22 39.66
C MET A 581 -5.85 17.71 40.04
N ASN A 582 -4.93 18.11 40.90
CA ASN A 582 -4.65 19.51 41.19
C ASN A 582 -3.95 20.16 39.99
N PRO A 583 -4.26 21.43 39.64
CA PRO A 583 -3.71 22.15 38.49
C PRO A 583 -2.26 22.63 38.73
N GLU A 584 -1.35 21.68 38.94
CA GLU A 584 0.07 21.91 39.23
C GLU A 584 0.96 20.98 38.39
N TRP A 585 2.18 21.43 38.11
CA TRP A 585 3.16 20.64 37.36
C TRP A 585 3.82 19.57 38.24
N ARG A 586 3.89 18.34 37.73
CA ARG A 586 4.55 17.22 38.42
C ARG A 586 5.05 16.17 37.42
N VAL A 587 6.34 15.83 37.50
CA VAL A 587 7.00 14.76 36.70
C VAL A 587 6.64 14.85 35.19
N GLY A 588 6.61 16.07 34.67
CA GLY A 588 6.37 16.34 33.27
C GLY A 588 4.90 16.30 32.85
N MET A 589 3.94 16.29 33.78
CA MET A 589 2.51 16.42 33.49
C MET A 589 1.94 17.63 34.23
N TYR A 590 0.97 18.31 33.64
CA TYR A 590 0.15 19.31 34.31
C TYR A 590 -1.07 18.60 34.92
N GLY A 591 -1.07 18.45 36.24
CA GLY A 591 -2.00 17.62 36.97
C GLY A 591 -1.32 16.71 37.98
N ALA A 592 -1.64 16.87 39.27
CA ALA A 592 -1.20 15.97 40.33
C ALA A 592 -2.39 15.32 41.03
N TRP A 593 -2.44 13.98 41.06
CA TRP A 593 -3.54 13.24 41.69
C TRP A 593 -3.81 13.68 43.13
N GLY A 594 -5.07 13.98 43.43
CA GLY A 594 -5.60 14.33 44.75
C GLY A 594 -6.91 13.59 45.06
N THR A 595 -7.35 13.72 46.30
CA THR A 595 -8.57 13.08 46.82
C THR A 595 -9.43 14.10 47.55
N ASP A 596 -10.67 14.24 47.11
CA ASP A 596 -11.71 15.02 47.77
C ASP A 596 -12.54 14.10 48.67
N ALA A 597 -12.78 14.51 49.92
CA ALA A 597 -13.54 13.74 50.90
C ALA A 597 -14.96 13.40 50.43
N ARG A 598 -15.57 14.23 49.57
CA ARG A 598 -16.91 13.94 49.01
C ARG A 598 -16.92 12.67 48.18
N GLY A 599 -15.82 12.33 47.50
CA GLY A 599 -15.71 11.13 46.67
C GLY A 599 -15.55 9.83 47.46
N GLU A 600 -15.24 9.91 48.76
CA GLU A 600 -15.12 8.74 49.63
C GLU A 600 -16.47 8.04 49.85
N ASN A 601 -17.55 8.84 49.93
CA ASN A 601 -18.91 8.33 49.91
C ASN A 601 -19.35 8.06 48.46
N ILE A 602 -19.55 6.78 48.13
CA ILE A 602 -19.94 6.35 46.78
C ILE A 602 -21.32 6.87 46.35
N ASP A 603 -22.18 7.19 47.32
CA ASP A 603 -23.54 7.69 47.07
C ASP A 603 -23.65 9.21 47.29
N ALA A 604 -22.53 9.93 47.35
CA ALA A 604 -22.54 11.40 47.40
C ALA A 604 -22.95 11.99 46.04
N ASP A 605 -23.49 13.22 46.10
CA ASP A 605 -23.84 13.98 44.90
C ASP A 605 -22.60 14.26 44.03
N PRO A 606 -22.77 14.33 42.69
CA PRO A 606 -21.74 14.82 41.78
C PRO A 606 -21.17 16.17 42.20
N PHE A 607 -19.86 16.36 41.99
CA PHE A 607 -19.21 17.63 42.31
C PHE A 607 -18.17 18.03 41.27
N GLU A 608 -17.96 19.33 41.13
CA GLU A 608 -16.99 19.89 40.19
C GLU A 608 -15.55 19.62 40.60
N ILE A 609 -14.72 19.30 39.60
CA ILE A 609 -13.28 19.07 39.73
C ILE A 609 -12.52 19.92 38.70
N PRO A 610 -11.30 20.41 39.00
CA PRO A 610 -10.55 21.26 38.08
C PRO A 610 -10.00 20.48 36.86
N LEU A 611 -9.49 19.27 37.06
CA LEU A 611 -9.15 18.34 35.99
C LEU A 611 -8.98 16.94 36.58
N GLN A 612 -8.79 15.95 35.71
CA GLN A 612 -8.46 14.58 36.08
C GLN A 612 -7.73 13.91 34.90
N GLY A 613 -7.05 12.79 35.18
CA GLY A 613 -6.52 11.93 34.12
C GLY A 613 -7.63 11.40 33.20
N LEU A 614 -7.30 11.15 31.93
CA LEU A 614 -8.23 10.70 30.90
C LEU A 614 -8.30 9.18 30.74
N GLY A 615 -8.03 8.44 31.82
CA GLY A 615 -8.21 6.99 31.85
C GLY A 615 -9.68 6.57 31.85
N LEU A 616 -10.59 7.43 32.33
CA LEU A 616 -12.03 7.30 32.18
C LEU A 616 -12.67 8.69 32.14
N PHE A 617 -13.43 8.96 31.09
CA PHE A 617 -14.25 10.17 30.96
C PHE A 617 -15.39 9.96 29.95
N GLY A 618 -16.47 10.71 30.07
CA GLY A 618 -17.55 10.65 29.11
C GLY A 618 -18.38 11.92 29.06
N CYS A 619 -19.19 12.06 28.02
CA CYS A 619 -20.15 13.14 27.87
C CYS A 619 -21.21 12.75 26.83
N ARG A 620 -22.18 13.63 26.61
CA ARG A 620 -23.09 13.55 25.46
C ARG A 620 -22.28 13.72 24.17
N LYS A 621 -22.55 12.89 23.15
CA LYS A 621 -21.73 12.86 21.93
C LYS A 621 -21.67 14.22 21.22
N ASP A 622 -22.79 14.94 21.18
CA ASP A 622 -22.90 16.27 20.58
C ASP A 622 -22.33 17.41 21.44
N ALA A 623 -21.99 17.14 22.71
CA ALA A 623 -21.29 18.08 23.59
C ALA A 623 -19.76 17.95 23.48
N TRP A 624 -19.26 16.94 22.75
CA TRP A 624 -17.83 16.70 22.59
C TRP A 624 -17.16 17.82 21.78
N LEU A 625 -16.14 18.46 22.38
CA LEU A 625 -15.45 19.63 21.80
C LEU A 625 -14.18 19.27 21.00
N GLY A 626 -13.79 17.99 20.99
CA GLY A 626 -12.64 17.49 20.24
C GLY A 626 -11.26 17.85 20.82
N PHE A 627 -10.27 17.03 20.50
CA PHE A 627 -8.86 17.34 20.73
C PHE A 627 -8.27 18.16 19.58
N ASN A 628 -7.17 18.87 19.84
CA ASN A 628 -6.45 19.53 18.77
C ASN A 628 -5.91 18.48 17.77
N PRO A 629 -6.24 18.58 16.46
CA PRO A 629 -5.85 17.58 15.46
C PRO A 629 -4.33 17.51 15.21
N ARG A 630 -3.56 18.46 15.75
CA ARG A 630 -2.10 18.50 15.66
C ARG A 630 -1.41 17.79 16.83
N PHE A 631 -2.14 17.40 17.88
CA PHE A 631 -1.54 16.68 19.01
C PHE A 631 -0.91 15.37 18.55
N ARG A 632 0.32 15.11 19.00
CA ARG A 632 1.13 13.96 18.59
C ARG A 632 1.75 13.25 19.78
N GLY A 633 2.04 11.96 19.62
CA GLY A 633 2.72 11.20 20.67
C GLY A 633 1.89 11.12 21.96
N PHE A 634 2.48 11.46 23.10
CA PHE A 634 1.88 11.24 24.42
C PHE A 634 1.89 12.48 25.31
N GLY A 635 0.71 12.81 25.86
CA GLY A 635 0.51 13.78 26.94
C GLY A 635 0.14 15.18 26.45
N GLY A 636 -0.55 15.94 27.30
CA GLY A 636 -1.03 17.29 27.01
C GLY A 636 -2.55 17.36 26.79
N GLU A 637 -3.21 16.21 26.65
CA GLU A 637 -4.67 16.12 26.57
C GLU A 637 -5.38 16.34 27.91
N GLU A 638 -4.76 15.96 29.03
CA GLU A 638 -5.34 16.10 30.35
C GLU A 638 -5.32 17.56 30.80
N GLY A 639 -6.44 18.03 31.35
CA GLY A 639 -6.62 19.45 31.67
C GLY A 639 -6.98 20.31 30.46
N TYR A 640 -6.42 20.03 29.27
CA TYR A 640 -6.77 20.72 28.03
C TYR A 640 -8.26 20.56 27.69
N ILE A 641 -8.77 19.33 27.65
CA ILE A 641 -10.19 19.10 27.33
C ILE A 641 -11.11 19.64 28.42
N HIS A 642 -10.71 19.54 29.69
CA HIS A 642 -11.43 20.10 30.83
C HIS A 642 -11.61 21.61 30.69
N GLU A 643 -10.54 22.30 30.29
CA GLU A 643 -10.58 23.74 30.07
C GLU A 643 -11.46 24.10 28.87
N LYS A 644 -11.46 23.31 27.78
CA LYS A 644 -12.40 23.52 26.65
C LYS A 644 -13.85 23.50 27.12
N PHE A 645 -14.23 22.51 27.93
CA PHE A 645 -15.58 22.42 28.47
C PHE A 645 -15.92 23.65 29.34
N ARG A 646 -15.00 24.07 30.22
CA ARG A 646 -15.20 25.27 31.05
C ARG A 646 -15.31 26.56 30.25
N GLN A 647 -14.49 26.74 29.22
CA GLN A 647 -14.55 27.93 28.35
C GLN A 647 -15.88 28.01 27.56
N GLN A 648 -16.54 26.87 27.33
CA GLN A 648 -17.90 26.80 26.76
C GLN A 648 -19.02 26.94 27.81
N GLY A 649 -18.68 27.17 29.09
CA GLY A 649 -19.64 27.30 30.18
C GLY A 649 -20.16 25.97 30.76
N ASN A 650 -19.59 24.84 30.33
CA ASN A 650 -19.91 23.53 30.87
C ASN A 650 -19.01 23.20 32.08
N ARG A 651 -19.47 22.29 32.93
CA ARG A 651 -18.73 21.84 34.12
C ARG A 651 -17.93 20.57 33.83
N THR A 652 -16.98 20.30 34.71
CA THR A 652 -16.19 19.06 34.75
C THR A 652 -16.48 18.36 36.07
N LEU A 653 -17.22 17.25 36.03
CA LEU A 653 -17.83 16.61 37.19
C LEU A 653 -17.14 15.29 37.56
N CYS A 654 -16.92 15.10 38.86
CA CYS A 654 -16.67 13.81 39.47
C CYS A 654 -17.99 13.20 39.95
N LEU A 655 -18.28 11.98 39.50
CA LEU A 655 -19.41 11.14 39.87
C LEU A 655 -18.91 10.09 40.86
N PRO A 656 -19.17 10.22 42.18
CA PRO A 656 -18.59 9.34 43.20
C PRO A 656 -18.86 7.85 43.00
N PHE A 657 -19.98 7.51 42.37
CA PHE A 657 -20.37 6.13 42.06
C PHE A 657 -19.60 5.50 40.89
N LEU A 658 -19.02 6.31 39.99
CA LEU A 658 -18.37 5.84 38.76
C LEU A 658 -16.91 5.47 39.04
N ARG A 659 -16.70 4.48 39.92
CA ARG A 659 -15.36 4.07 40.34
C ARG A 659 -14.72 3.11 39.34
N TRP A 660 -13.42 3.26 39.11
CA TRP A 660 -12.68 2.50 38.09
C TRP A 660 -11.25 2.22 38.52
N LEU A 661 -10.74 1.04 38.17
CA LEU A 661 -9.35 0.63 38.39
C LEU A 661 -8.55 0.83 37.10
N HIS A 662 -7.33 1.35 37.21
CA HIS A 662 -6.41 1.54 36.09
C HIS A 662 -5.13 0.72 36.30
N ARG A 663 -4.74 -0.06 35.29
CA ARG A 663 -3.45 -0.75 35.29
C ARG A 663 -2.33 0.20 34.87
N PHE A 664 -1.67 0.84 35.84
CA PHE A 664 -0.48 1.68 35.57
C PHE A 664 0.77 0.86 35.22
N GLN A 665 0.94 -0.31 35.85
CA GLN A 665 2.14 -1.11 35.64
C GLN A 665 2.10 -1.80 34.28
N ARG A 666 3.20 -1.68 33.54
CA ARG A 666 3.41 -2.40 32.26
C ARG A 666 4.74 -3.15 32.33
N PRO A 667 4.74 -4.43 32.78
CA PRO A 667 5.95 -5.21 32.96
C PRO A 667 6.80 -5.34 31.68
N LEU A 668 6.15 -5.41 30.52
CA LEU A 668 6.79 -5.49 29.20
C LEU A 668 7.11 -4.11 28.59
N LYS A 669 7.01 -3.04 29.40
CA LYS A 669 7.12 -1.63 28.98
C LYS A 669 6.01 -1.23 28.00
N VAL A 670 5.97 0.06 27.65
CA VAL A 670 5.05 0.57 26.61
C VAL A 670 5.61 0.23 25.22
N PRO A 671 4.77 -0.17 24.25
CA PRO A 671 5.19 -0.53 22.89
C PRO A 671 5.51 0.69 21.99
N TYR A 672 5.31 1.91 22.49
CA TYR A 672 5.56 3.17 21.78
C TYR A 672 6.56 4.06 22.53
N LYS A 673 7.21 4.97 21.80
CA LYS A 673 8.19 5.90 22.37
C LYS A 673 7.50 7.11 23.01
N ILE A 674 7.81 7.38 24.27
CA ILE A 674 7.38 8.60 24.97
C ILE A 674 8.52 9.62 24.86
N LYS A 675 8.26 10.76 24.23
CA LYS A 675 9.23 11.83 23.98
C LYS A 675 8.82 13.09 24.71
N TRP A 676 9.79 13.81 25.27
CA TRP A 676 9.53 15.08 25.97
C TRP A 676 9.10 16.18 25.00
N GLU A 677 9.67 16.16 23.80
CA GLU A 677 9.38 17.08 22.70
C GLU A 677 7.90 17.06 22.31
N ASP A 678 7.30 15.87 22.22
CA ASP A 678 5.89 15.72 21.85
C ASP A 678 4.97 16.28 22.94
N ARG A 679 5.35 16.09 24.20
CA ARG A 679 4.58 16.60 25.33
C ARG A 679 4.67 18.12 25.46
N ILE A 680 5.87 18.69 25.36
CA ILE A 680 6.09 20.14 25.34
C ILE A 680 5.30 20.75 24.18
N TYR A 681 5.38 20.14 22.99
CA TYR A 681 4.62 20.57 21.82
C TYR A 681 3.11 20.60 22.10
N ASN A 682 2.53 19.51 22.61
CA ASN A 682 1.09 19.42 22.86
C ASN A 682 0.63 20.46 23.90
N TYR A 683 1.38 20.69 24.97
CA TYR A 683 1.03 21.74 25.94
C TYR A 683 1.10 23.14 25.34
N LEU A 684 2.17 23.48 24.62
CA LEU A 684 2.29 24.79 23.97
C LEU A 684 1.17 25.01 22.94
N MET A 685 0.86 23.98 22.14
CA MET A 685 -0.26 23.99 21.20
C MET A 685 -1.61 24.18 21.91
N GLY A 686 -1.85 23.43 22.99
CA GLY A 686 -3.08 23.51 23.76
C GLY A 686 -3.25 24.87 24.42
N PHE A 687 -2.20 25.41 25.03
CA PHE A 687 -2.21 26.74 25.64
C PHE A 687 -2.45 27.84 24.62
N ALA A 688 -1.84 27.74 23.44
CA ALA A 688 -2.08 28.68 22.35
C ALA A 688 -3.54 28.65 21.86
N GLU A 689 -4.13 27.46 21.68
CA GLU A 689 -5.55 27.33 21.29
C GLU A 689 -6.50 27.89 22.37
N LEU A 690 -6.20 27.64 23.64
CA LEU A 690 -7.01 28.03 24.78
C LEU A 690 -6.75 29.46 25.26
N ASN A 691 -5.81 30.18 24.66
CA ASN A 691 -5.32 31.49 25.10
C ASN A 691 -4.87 31.51 26.57
N LEU A 692 -4.13 30.49 27.01
CA LEU A 692 -3.61 30.37 28.36
C LEU A 692 -2.18 30.91 28.45
N ASP A 693 -1.94 31.82 29.41
CA ASP A 693 -0.61 32.33 29.73
C ASP A 693 0.06 31.40 30.76
N SER A 694 0.70 30.33 30.27
CA SER A 694 1.33 29.30 31.12
C SER A 694 2.66 28.78 30.58
N THR A 695 3.21 29.44 29.55
CA THR A 695 4.49 29.09 28.95
C THR A 695 5.61 29.17 29.98
N GLU A 696 5.77 30.28 30.70
CA GLU A 696 6.85 30.46 31.70
C GLU A 696 6.91 29.33 32.74
N LYS A 697 5.75 28.90 33.27
CA LYS A 697 5.67 27.79 34.23
C LYS A 697 6.03 26.45 33.60
N LEU A 698 5.65 26.24 32.35
CA LEU A 698 6.04 25.05 31.58
C LEU A 698 7.55 25.03 31.37
N GLU A 699 8.15 26.15 30.94
CA GLU A 699 9.59 26.25 30.70
C GLU A 699 10.37 25.97 31.99
N GLN A 700 9.96 26.59 33.10
CA GLN A 700 10.57 26.36 34.41
C GLN A 700 10.52 24.87 34.79
N HIS A 701 9.34 24.26 34.69
CA HIS A 701 9.13 22.86 35.07
C HIS A 701 10.01 21.89 34.24
N PHE A 702 10.06 22.07 32.92
CA PHE A 702 10.90 21.23 32.08
C PHE A 702 12.40 21.52 32.26
N ALA A 703 12.79 22.77 32.53
CA ALA A 703 14.17 23.12 32.84
C ALA A 703 14.66 22.40 34.11
N GLU A 704 13.81 22.30 35.13
CA GLU A 704 14.08 21.53 36.35
C GLU A 704 14.16 20.02 36.08
N LEU A 705 13.34 19.48 35.16
CA LEU A 705 13.22 18.05 34.90
C LEU A 705 14.29 17.47 33.97
N ILE A 706 14.59 18.17 32.87
CA ILE A 706 15.48 17.70 31.79
C ILE A 706 16.66 18.63 31.51
N GLY A 707 16.78 19.73 32.27
CA GLY A 707 17.84 20.73 32.14
C GLY A 707 17.46 21.91 31.24
N GLU A 708 17.96 23.09 31.59
CA GLU A 708 17.67 24.37 30.93
C GLU A 708 18.02 24.34 29.43
N LYS A 709 19.22 23.85 29.09
CA LYS A 709 19.68 23.78 27.69
C LYS A 709 18.76 22.92 26.82
N ALA A 710 18.45 21.70 27.26
CA ALA A 710 17.59 20.78 26.51
C ALA A 710 16.17 21.34 26.36
N THR A 711 15.63 21.94 27.42
CA THR A 711 14.32 22.58 27.42
C THR A 711 14.25 23.72 26.42
N GLN A 712 15.24 24.63 26.44
CA GLN A 712 15.28 25.76 25.52
C GLN A 712 15.43 25.31 24.06
N GLU A 713 16.23 24.28 23.78
CA GLU A 713 16.36 23.69 22.44
C GLU A 713 15.01 23.14 21.95
N MET A 714 14.29 22.39 22.79
CA MET A 714 12.98 21.83 22.44
C MET A 714 11.93 22.93 22.21
N ILE A 715 11.82 23.91 23.10
CA ILE A 715 10.88 25.03 22.96
C ILE A 715 11.18 25.83 21.70
N THR A 716 12.45 26.13 21.44
CA THR A 716 12.87 26.85 20.23
C THR A 716 12.47 26.09 18.97
N GLN A 717 12.67 24.76 18.95
CA GLN A 717 12.25 23.93 17.81
C GLN A 717 10.73 23.95 17.64
N VAL A 718 9.97 23.86 18.73
CA VAL A 718 8.51 23.94 18.68
C VAL A 718 8.09 25.31 18.14
N GLN A 719 8.64 26.40 18.66
CA GLN A 719 8.30 27.75 18.21
C GLN A 719 8.61 27.97 16.72
N GLN A 720 9.75 27.45 16.23
CA GLN A 720 10.06 27.45 14.79
C GLN A 720 9.01 26.69 13.96
N GLU A 721 8.47 25.58 14.48
CA GLU A 721 7.38 24.85 13.82
C GLU A 721 6.07 25.64 13.82
N LEU A 722 5.77 26.38 14.89
CA LEU A 722 4.58 27.23 15.01
C LEU A 722 4.63 28.47 14.12
N ASP A 723 5.81 29.11 14.04
CA ASP A 723 6.04 30.30 13.23
C ASP A 723 6.18 29.98 11.73
N SER A 724 6.40 28.72 11.39
CA SER A 724 6.50 28.25 10.01
C SER A 724 5.20 28.54 9.23
N PRO A 725 5.27 29.03 7.97
CA PRO A 725 4.09 29.23 7.14
C PRO A 725 3.32 27.92 6.87
N PHE A 726 4.00 26.77 6.95
CA PHE A 726 3.37 25.46 6.83
C PHE A 726 2.43 25.14 8.00
N HIS A 727 2.54 25.85 9.13
CA HIS A 727 1.64 25.71 10.26
C HIS A 727 0.17 26.01 9.90
N TYR A 728 -0.06 26.88 8.91
CA TYR A 728 -1.37 27.26 8.41
C TYR A 728 -2.21 26.06 7.95
N PHE A 729 -1.57 24.99 7.44
CA PHE A 729 -2.24 23.77 7.05
C PHE A 729 -2.46 22.85 8.25
N ASP A 730 -3.69 22.38 8.45
CA ASP A 730 -4.04 21.48 9.56
C ASP A 730 -3.39 20.11 9.38
N ALA A 731 -3.30 19.64 8.13
CA ALA A 731 -2.53 18.46 7.77
C ALA A 731 -1.75 18.69 6.47
N ILE A 732 -0.60 18.03 6.38
CA ILE A 732 0.23 17.97 5.18
C ILE A 732 0.35 16.49 4.81
N TYR A 733 -0.09 16.12 3.62
CA TYR A 733 0.02 14.77 3.09
C TYR A 733 1.07 14.72 1.97
N CYS A 734 1.83 13.63 1.92
CA CYS A 734 2.70 13.32 0.79
C CYS A 734 2.28 11.96 0.20
N ILE A 735 1.80 11.98 -1.05
CA ILE A 735 1.39 10.79 -1.79
C ILE A 735 2.66 10.08 -2.29
N ASN A 736 2.83 8.82 -1.93
CA ASN A 736 4.00 8.02 -2.32
C ASN A 736 3.61 6.54 -2.50
N LEU A 737 4.11 5.90 -3.55
CA LEU A 737 3.96 4.45 -3.74
C LEU A 737 4.88 3.68 -2.79
N ASP A 738 4.39 2.58 -2.21
CA ASP A 738 5.13 1.84 -1.18
C ASP A 738 6.48 1.27 -1.62
N PHE A 739 6.60 0.90 -2.88
CA PHE A 739 7.86 0.42 -3.46
C PHE A 739 8.81 1.55 -3.90
N LYS A 740 8.40 2.82 -3.87
CA LYS A 740 9.23 3.99 -4.25
C LYS A 740 9.98 4.57 -3.04
N THR A 741 10.76 3.71 -2.38
CA THR A 741 11.48 4.04 -1.14
C THR A 741 12.51 5.16 -1.33
N GLU A 742 13.20 5.22 -2.47
CA GLU A 742 14.20 6.26 -2.77
C GLU A 742 13.55 7.65 -2.90
N ARG A 743 12.39 7.75 -3.56
CA ARG A 743 11.62 9.00 -3.67
C ARG A 743 11.16 9.49 -2.31
N TRP A 744 10.67 8.56 -1.49
CA TRP A 744 10.29 8.88 -0.11
C TRP A 744 11.47 9.43 0.71
N GLN A 745 12.63 8.77 0.66
CA GLN A 745 13.84 9.24 1.35
C GLN A 745 14.25 10.64 0.90
N ALA A 746 14.17 10.94 -0.41
CA ALA A 746 14.45 12.27 -0.93
C ALA A 746 13.47 13.32 -0.41
N MET A 747 12.17 13.02 -0.35
CA MET A 747 11.18 13.92 0.24
C MET A 747 11.39 14.14 1.73
N GLN A 748 11.75 13.10 2.49
CA GLN A 748 12.08 13.24 3.91
C GLN A 748 13.25 14.20 4.15
N GLU A 749 14.27 14.17 3.29
CA GLU A 749 15.38 15.14 3.34
C GLU A 749 14.87 16.58 3.13
N ARG A 750 14.02 16.80 2.13
CA ARG A 750 13.41 18.11 1.88
C ARG A 750 12.56 18.58 3.05
N PHE A 751 11.74 17.69 3.63
CA PHE A 751 10.93 18.01 4.80
C PHE A 751 11.78 18.36 6.03
N ARG A 752 12.95 17.73 6.20
CA ARG A 752 13.90 18.07 7.27
C ARG A 752 14.49 19.47 7.09
N ARG A 753 14.84 19.85 5.87
CA ARG A 753 15.32 21.22 5.56
C ARG A 753 14.26 22.29 5.86
N LEU A 754 12.99 21.97 5.62
CA LEU A 754 11.86 22.85 5.91
C LEU A 754 11.37 22.76 7.36
N ASN A 755 11.95 21.89 8.19
CA ASN A 755 11.50 21.58 9.55
C ASN A 755 10.01 21.18 9.64
N ILE A 756 9.50 20.47 8.62
CA ILE A 756 8.11 19.98 8.56
C ILE A 756 8.00 18.45 8.56
N GLU A 757 9.11 17.71 8.66
CA GLU A 757 9.11 16.24 8.59
C GLU A 757 8.11 15.60 9.57
N LYS A 758 8.03 16.11 10.80
CA LYS A 758 7.11 15.60 11.83
C LYS A 758 5.63 15.93 11.55
N ARG A 759 5.35 16.85 10.63
CA ARG A 759 4.00 17.30 10.24
C ARG A 759 3.47 16.58 9.00
N VAL A 760 4.36 15.99 8.20
CA VAL A 760 3.96 15.31 6.96
C VAL A 760 3.47 13.90 7.25
N ARG A 761 2.24 13.62 6.82
CA ARG A 761 1.62 12.30 6.80
C ARG A 761 1.93 11.64 5.46
N ARG A 762 2.65 10.52 5.48
CA ARG A 762 2.84 9.71 4.26
C ARG A 762 1.53 9.02 3.92
N PHE A 763 1.07 9.21 2.70
CA PHE A 763 -0.11 8.52 2.17
C PHE A 763 0.35 7.45 1.18
N SER A 764 0.02 6.18 1.45
CA SER A 764 0.29 5.08 0.52
C SER A 764 -0.60 5.23 -0.70
N ALA A 765 0.01 5.60 -1.83
CA ALA A 765 -0.70 5.84 -3.07
C ALA A 765 -1.36 4.55 -3.59
N PHE A 766 -2.55 4.67 -4.18
CA PHE A 766 -3.19 3.56 -4.87
C PHE A 766 -2.34 3.10 -6.06
N GLU A 767 -1.90 1.84 -6.05
CA GLU A 767 -1.11 1.26 -7.14
C GLU A 767 -2.03 0.82 -8.28
N THR A 768 -1.82 1.40 -9.46
CA THR A 768 -2.60 1.08 -10.66
C THR A 768 -1.69 0.90 -11.86
N ILE A 769 -1.38 -0.37 -12.19
CA ILE A 769 -0.40 -0.78 -13.21
C ILE A 769 -0.74 -0.22 -14.60
N GLU A 770 -2.03 -0.17 -14.95
CA GLU A 770 -2.48 0.20 -16.29
C GLU A 770 -2.53 1.72 -16.52
N ASN A 771 -2.82 2.50 -15.47
CA ASN A 771 -2.98 3.95 -15.58
C ASN A 771 -2.77 4.65 -14.22
N GLN A 772 -1.60 5.26 -14.04
CA GLN A 772 -1.23 6.01 -12.84
C GLN A 772 -2.18 7.16 -12.46
N HIS A 773 -2.93 7.73 -13.41
CA HIS A 773 -3.87 8.82 -13.13
C HIS A 773 -5.08 8.35 -12.29
N ILE A 774 -5.43 7.06 -12.36
CA ILE A 774 -6.44 6.46 -11.47
C ILE A 774 -5.93 6.52 -10.03
N GLY A 775 -4.71 6.00 -9.80
CA GLY A 775 -4.09 5.98 -8.49
C GLY A 775 -3.95 7.37 -7.87
N CYS A 776 -3.52 8.35 -8.67
CA CYS A 776 -3.41 9.75 -8.25
C CYS A 776 -4.78 10.33 -7.83
N ALA A 777 -5.82 10.20 -8.66
CA ALA A 777 -7.15 10.74 -8.36
C ALA A 777 -7.80 10.09 -7.11
N LEU A 778 -7.68 8.76 -6.98
CA LEU A 778 -8.18 8.04 -5.79
C LEU A 778 -7.41 8.42 -4.53
N SER A 779 -6.09 8.62 -4.62
CA SER A 779 -5.28 9.05 -3.47
C SER A 779 -5.70 10.43 -2.96
N HIS A 780 -5.88 11.38 -3.88
CA HIS A 780 -6.40 12.71 -3.55
C HIS A 780 -7.80 12.65 -2.94
N ARG A 781 -8.71 11.87 -3.52
CA ARG A 781 -10.06 11.67 -3.00
C ARG A 781 -10.05 11.13 -1.57
N GLN A 782 -9.27 10.07 -1.31
CA GLN A 782 -9.21 9.43 0.00
C GLN A 782 -8.64 10.36 1.07
N ILE A 783 -7.61 11.15 0.73
CA ILE A 783 -7.06 12.17 1.63
C ILE A 783 -8.15 13.17 2.02
N ILE A 784 -8.98 13.61 1.05
CA ILE A 784 -10.04 14.59 1.30
C ILE A 784 -11.20 13.99 2.09
N GLU A 785 -11.55 12.73 1.84
CA GLU A 785 -12.50 11.99 2.66
C GLU A 785 -12.01 11.91 4.12
N ASN A 786 -10.74 11.54 4.33
CA ASN A 786 -10.14 11.43 5.66
C ASN A 786 -10.05 12.79 6.34
N ALA A 787 -9.74 13.85 5.60
CA ALA A 787 -9.70 15.21 6.11
C ALA A 787 -11.09 15.72 6.53
N LYS A 788 -12.12 15.45 5.72
CA LYS A 788 -13.51 15.77 6.05
C LYS A 788 -13.96 15.06 7.33
N ARG A 789 -13.67 13.75 7.44
CA ARG A 789 -13.97 12.97 8.66
C ARG A 789 -13.26 13.49 9.90
N GLN A 790 -12.07 14.08 9.74
CA GLN A 790 -11.30 14.71 10.82
C GLN A 790 -11.69 16.16 11.12
N GLY A 791 -12.59 16.77 10.34
CA GLY A 791 -12.96 18.19 10.49
C GLY A 791 -11.82 19.17 10.19
N LEU A 792 -10.91 18.83 9.28
CA LEU A 792 -9.78 19.70 8.92
C LEU A 792 -10.24 20.84 7.99
N ASN A 793 -9.68 22.04 8.15
CA ASN A 793 -10.03 23.22 7.35
C ASN A 793 -9.12 23.39 6.13
N HIS A 794 -7.81 23.23 6.32
CA HIS A 794 -6.80 23.44 5.28
C HIS A 794 -5.89 22.22 5.15
N VAL A 795 -5.89 21.57 3.99
CA VAL A 795 -5.11 20.35 3.75
C VAL A 795 -4.15 20.56 2.59
N LEU A 796 -2.85 20.48 2.84
CA LEU A 796 -1.82 20.52 1.81
C LEU A 796 -1.52 19.09 1.34
N VAL A 797 -1.51 18.87 0.03
CA VAL A 797 -1.17 17.58 -0.60
C VAL A 797 0.03 17.78 -1.53
N LEU A 798 1.03 16.93 -1.34
CA LEU A 798 2.30 16.93 -2.06
C LEU A 798 2.49 15.59 -2.77
N GLU A 799 3.08 15.61 -3.97
CA GLU A 799 3.56 14.39 -4.66
C GLU A 799 5.01 14.07 -4.26
N ASP A 800 5.43 12.81 -4.42
CA ASP A 800 6.74 12.31 -3.96
C ASP A 800 7.96 12.75 -4.79
N ASP A 801 7.74 13.53 -5.83
CA ASP A 801 8.77 14.16 -6.66
C ASP A 801 8.65 15.70 -6.70
N ALA A 802 7.88 16.28 -5.78
CA ALA A 802 7.86 17.73 -5.58
C ALA A 802 9.23 18.26 -5.13
N LEU A 803 9.65 19.37 -5.75
CA LEU A 803 10.83 20.15 -5.41
C LEU A 803 10.38 21.50 -4.87
N PHE A 804 11.13 22.07 -3.93
CA PHE A 804 10.76 23.34 -3.31
C PHE A 804 11.78 24.42 -3.64
N LEU A 805 11.29 25.65 -3.81
CA LEU A 805 12.16 26.81 -3.97
C LEU A 805 12.98 27.00 -2.68
N ASP A 806 14.26 27.33 -2.79
CA ASP A 806 15.15 27.49 -1.61
C ASP A 806 14.58 28.50 -0.58
N ASP A 807 13.96 29.59 -1.06
CA ASP A 807 13.32 30.62 -0.24
C ASP A 807 11.79 30.39 -0.04
N ILE A 808 11.30 29.15 -0.15
CA ILE A 808 9.87 28.82 -0.06
C ILE A 808 9.20 29.39 1.19
N VAL A 809 9.87 29.38 2.34
CA VAL A 809 9.32 29.88 3.61
C VAL A 809 8.90 31.35 3.47
N LEU A 810 9.77 32.19 2.92
CA LEU A 810 9.50 33.61 2.72
C LEU A 810 8.33 33.84 1.75
N HIS A 811 8.35 33.14 0.61
CA HIS A 811 7.34 33.32 -0.43
C HIS A 811 5.98 32.79 0.00
N LEU A 812 5.93 31.60 0.62
CA LEU A 812 4.71 31.02 1.15
C LEU A 812 4.11 31.90 2.25
N GLN A 813 4.92 32.44 3.16
CA GLN A 813 4.45 33.35 4.21
C GLN A 813 3.78 34.61 3.62
N ARG A 814 4.34 35.17 2.54
CA ARG A 814 3.76 36.33 1.83
C ARG A 814 2.45 35.97 1.14
N SER A 815 2.40 34.86 0.41
CA SER A 815 1.19 34.38 -0.27
C SER A 815 0.08 34.07 0.74
N LEU A 816 0.39 33.39 1.85
CA LEU A 816 -0.58 33.05 2.89
C LEU A 816 -1.14 34.28 3.62
N LYS A 817 -0.33 35.34 3.80
CA LYS A 817 -0.81 36.60 4.39
C LYS A 817 -1.94 37.21 3.56
N GLU A 818 -1.82 37.15 2.23
CA GLU A 818 -2.87 37.61 1.32
C GLU A 818 -4.02 36.59 1.24
N LEU A 819 -3.70 35.28 1.21
CA LEU A 819 -4.67 34.18 1.05
C LEU A 819 -5.74 34.19 2.14
N LYS A 820 -5.37 34.50 3.39
CA LYS A 820 -6.29 34.60 4.54
C LYS A 820 -7.43 35.60 4.35
N SER A 821 -7.28 36.56 3.43
CA SER A 821 -8.29 37.58 3.11
C SER A 821 -9.13 37.26 1.87
N GLN A 822 -8.90 36.10 1.25
CA GLN A 822 -9.56 35.70 0.01
C GLN A 822 -10.45 34.48 0.26
N ASP A 823 -11.58 34.40 -0.44
CA ASP A 823 -12.33 33.16 -0.57
C ASP A 823 -11.62 32.25 -1.58
N TRP A 824 -11.20 31.06 -1.12
CA TRP A 824 -10.50 30.09 -1.95
C TRP A 824 -10.98 28.67 -1.69
N LYS A 825 -10.92 27.85 -2.75
CA LYS A 825 -11.24 26.42 -2.78
C LYS A 825 -9.96 25.59 -2.94
N VAL A 826 -9.11 25.99 -3.87
CA VAL A 826 -7.84 25.31 -4.21
C VAL A 826 -6.72 26.34 -4.29
N PHE A 827 -5.64 26.09 -3.55
CA PHE A 827 -4.45 26.94 -3.55
C PHE A 827 -3.24 26.16 -4.07
N TYR A 828 -2.74 26.55 -5.24
CA TYR A 828 -1.62 25.87 -5.90
C TYR A 828 -0.28 26.44 -5.42
N LEU A 829 0.61 25.55 -4.99
CA LEU A 829 2.01 25.87 -4.72
C LEU A 829 2.91 25.54 -5.93
N GLY A 830 2.50 24.56 -6.74
CA GLY A 830 3.23 24.09 -7.92
C GLY A 830 2.32 23.53 -9.01
N GLY A 831 2.67 23.85 -10.26
CA GLY A 831 1.97 23.41 -11.47
C GLY A 831 2.48 24.16 -12.71
N THR A 832 2.27 23.59 -13.90
CA THR A 832 2.85 24.13 -15.14
C THR A 832 1.94 25.18 -15.77
N LYS A 833 2.46 26.40 -15.95
CA LYS A 833 1.75 27.52 -16.61
C LYS A 833 1.72 27.43 -18.14
N TRP A 834 2.51 26.54 -18.75
CA TRP A 834 2.65 26.39 -20.21
C TRP A 834 2.97 27.70 -20.95
N GLY A 835 3.84 28.53 -20.37
CA GLY A 835 4.22 29.83 -20.93
C GLY A 835 3.16 30.93 -20.78
N GLN A 836 2.06 30.67 -20.06
CA GLN A 836 1.03 31.68 -19.82
C GLN A 836 1.42 32.65 -18.69
N THR A 837 1.05 33.91 -18.84
CA THR A 837 1.07 34.90 -17.77
C THR A 837 -0.31 34.97 -17.12
N TYR A 838 -0.35 34.85 -15.79
CA TYR A 838 -1.58 34.95 -15.04
C TYR A 838 -1.78 36.36 -14.49
N GLN A 839 -3.04 36.73 -14.31
CA GLN A 839 -3.39 38.02 -13.72
C GLN A 839 -3.28 37.92 -12.20
N LYS A 840 -2.66 38.93 -11.58
CA LYS A 840 -2.67 39.07 -10.12
C LYS A 840 -4.08 39.36 -9.64
N ILE A 841 -4.41 38.85 -8.47
CA ILE A 841 -5.67 39.17 -7.80
C ILE A 841 -5.66 40.65 -7.40
N SER A 842 -6.80 41.32 -7.52
CA SER A 842 -6.92 42.74 -7.16
C SER A 842 -6.55 42.96 -5.69
N GLY A 843 -5.59 43.85 -5.43
CA GLY A 843 -5.07 44.12 -4.08
C GLY A 843 -4.00 43.14 -3.58
N CYS A 844 -3.68 42.09 -4.35
CA CYS A 844 -2.67 41.09 -4.01
C CYS A 844 -1.40 41.27 -4.84
N GLN A 845 -0.25 41.05 -4.22
CA GLN A 845 1.05 41.04 -4.88
C GLN A 845 1.58 39.63 -5.14
N TYR A 846 1.15 38.65 -4.34
CA TYR A 846 1.72 37.30 -4.28
C TYR A 846 0.71 36.20 -4.64
N LEU A 847 -0.48 36.59 -5.14
CA LEU A 847 -1.52 35.67 -5.60
C LEU A 847 -1.97 36.00 -7.02
N GLU A 848 -2.20 34.95 -7.81
CA GLU A 848 -2.67 35.02 -9.20
C GLU A 848 -3.88 34.11 -9.43
N HIS A 849 -4.68 34.43 -10.45
CA HIS A 849 -5.73 33.55 -10.97
C HIS A 849 -5.15 32.55 -11.97
N PRO A 850 -5.09 31.25 -11.64
CA PRO A 850 -4.61 30.23 -12.56
C PRO A 850 -5.59 30.07 -13.72
N LYS A 851 -5.04 29.88 -14.92
CA LYS A 851 -5.80 29.58 -16.13
C LYS A 851 -5.18 28.38 -16.83
N MET A 852 -5.94 27.29 -16.91
CA MET A 852 -5.46 26.03 -17.51
C MET A 852 -4.15 25.54 -16.88
N LEU A 853 -3.99 25.71 -15.56
CA LEU A 853 -2.85 25.19 -14.81
C LEU A 853 -3.02 23.68 -14.66
N THR A 854 -2.05 22.89 -15.15
CA THR A 854 -2.06 21.42 -15.08
C THR A 854 -0.71 20.92 -14.56
N SER A 855 -0.52 19.59 -14.50
CA SER A 855 0.70 18.95 -13.99
C SER A 855 1.02 19.40 -12.56
N THR A 856 -0.04 19.52 -11.75
CA THR A 856 0.00 19.98 -10.35
C THR A 856 0.59 18.90 -9.46
N HIS A 857 1.55 19.27 -8.62
CA HIS A 857 2.32 18.35 -7.76
C HIS A 857 2.41 18.85 -6.30
N ALA A 858 1.93 20.07 -6.03
CA ALA A 858 1.80 20.63 -4.69
C ALA A 858 0.61 21.61 -4.66
N LEU A 859 -0.45 21.23 -3.93
CA LEU A 859 -1.68 22.02 -3.84
C LEU A 859 -2.40 21.79 -2.52
N ALA A 860 -3.07 22.82 -2.03
CA ALA A 860 -3.90 22.78 -0.85
C ALA A 860 -5.39 22.89 -1.18
N TYR A 861 -6.21 22.25 -0.35
CA TYR A 861 -7.66 22.25 -0.45
C TYR A 861 -8.27 22.89 0.81
N HIS A 862 -9.27 23.74 0.60
CA HIS A 862 -10.09 24.32 1.67
C HIS A 862 -11.32 23.43 1.92
N HIS A 863 -11.78 23.32 3.17
CA HIS A 863 -12.88 22.41 3.54
C HIS A 863 -14.18 22.67 2.77
N SER A 864 -14.43 23.92 2.35
CA SER A 864 -15.59 24.28 1.53
C SER A 864 -15.63 23.58 0.16
N PHE A 865 -14.52 22.99 -0.28
CA PHE A 865 -14.42 22.25 -1.54
C PHE A 865 -14.50 20.73 -1.36
N PHE A 866 -14.47 20.21 -0.13
CA PHE A 866 -14.41 18.77 0.10
C PHE A 866 -15.64 18.04 -0.45
N ASP A 867 -16.84 18.57 -0.23
CA ASP A 867 -18.08 17.95 -0.72
C ASP A 867 -18.14 17.93 -2.25
N GLU A 868 -17.84 19.06 -2.89
CA GLU A 868 -17.81 19.17 -4.35
C GLU A 868 -16.82 18.17 -4.95
N MET A 869 -15.63 18.03 -4.35
CA MET A 869 -14.64 17.03 -4.79
C MET A 869 -15.13 15.60 -4.57
N LEU A 870 -15.77 15.32 -3.43
CA LEU A 870 -16.26 13.98 -3.09
C LEU A 870 -17.50 13.56 -3.90
N GLU A 871 -18.27 14.51 -4.41
CA GLU A 871 -19.41 14.24 -5.30
C GLU A 871 -18.98 13.99 -6.74
N ASN A 872 -17.91 14.67 -7.21
CA ASN A 872 -17.50 14.65 -8.61
C ASN A 872 -16.44 13.59 -8.95
N ILE A 873 -15.62 13.16 -7.99
CA ILE A 873 -14.56 12.18 -8.23
C ILE A 873 -15.05 10.80 -7.76
N PRO A 874 -15.07 9.74 -8.59
CA PRO A 874 -15.53 8.42 -8.16
C PRO A 874 -14.67 7.80 -7.04
N HIS A 875 -15.26 6.89 -6.25
CA HIS A 875 -14.57 6.22 -5.14
C HIS A 875 -13.94 4.87 -5.50
N ASP A 876 -14.35 4.26 -6.61
CA ASP A 876 -13.86 2.97 -7.07
C ASP A 876 -13.09 3.06 -8.40
N ILE A 877 -12.29 2.03 -8.68
CA ILE A 877 -11.38 1.99 -9.83
C ILE A 877 -12.15 1.99 -11.17
N ASP A 878 -13.27 1.30 -11.27
CA ASP A 878 -13.95 1.10 -12.56
C ASP A 878 -14.73 2.36 -12.97
N SER A 879 -15.44 2.98 -12.04
CA SER A 879 -16.03 4.31 -12.24
C SER A 879 -14.95 5.35 -12.54
N MET A 880 -13.77 5.27 -11.90
CA MET A 880 -12.65 6.16 -12.20
C MET A 880 -12.12 5.99 -13.62
N LYS A 881 -12.03 4.76 -14.15
CA LYS A 881 -11.64 4.52 -15.56
C LYS A 881 -12.56 5.26 -16.51
N ILE A 882 -13.87 5.20 -16.28
CA ILE A 882 -14.88 5.92 -17.09
C ILE A 882 -14.72 7.43 -16.93
N TRP A 883 -14.58 7.91 -15.71
CA TRP A 883 -14.41 9.33 -15.41
C TRP A 883 -13.18 9.94 -16.12
N LEU A 884 -12.07 9.19 -16.18
CA LEU A 884 -10.84 9.61 -16.87
C LEU A 884 -10.97 9.60 -18.40
N GLN A 885 -11.94 8.91 -19.00
CA GLN A 885 -12.19 9.04 -20.45
C GLN A 885 -12.59 10.48 -20.80
N THR A 886 -13.34 11.13 -19.90
CA THR A 886 -13.77 12.53 -20.04
C THR A 886 -12.70 13.51 -19.56
N HIS A 887 -12.13 13.27 -18.37
CA HIS A 887 -11.30 14.24 -17.70
C HIS A 887 -9.79 14.06 -17.88
N ARG A 888 -9.35 12.87 -18.32
CA ARG A 888 -7.95 12.43 -18.48
C ARG A 888 -7.13 12.30 -17.20
N ALA A 889 -7.25 13.22 -16.26
CA ALA A 889 -6.57 13.22 -14.96
C ALA A 889 -7.24 14.23 -13.99
N ILE A 890 -6.93 14.15 -12.70
CA ILE A 890 -7.49 15.05 -11.67
C ILE A 890 -7.09 16.52 -11.89
N ASP A 891 -5.83 16.77 -12.22
CA ASP A 891 -5.32 18.11 -12.53
C ASP A 891 -6.01 18.73 -13.76
N GLN A 892 -6.31 17.91 -14.77
CA GLN A 892 -7.05 18.31 -15.96
C GLN A 892 -8.52 18.64 -15.65
N TRP A 893 -9.16 17.87 -14.75
CA TRP A 893 -10.50 18.20 -14.25
C TRP A 893 -10.49 19.50 -13.46
N LEU A 894 -9.55 19.67 -12.52
CA LEU A 894 -9.36 20.93 -11.78
C LEU A 894 -9.20 22.10 -12.75
N ALA A 895 -8.37 21.95 -13.78
CA ALA A 895 -8.10 22.98 -14.77
C ALA A 895 -9.31 23.37 -15.63
N LYS A 896 -10.09 22.39 -16.08
CA LYS A 896 -11.19 22.61 -17.03
C LYS A 896 -12.53 22.89 -16.35
N SER A 897 -12.76 22.28 -15.20
CA SER A 897 -14.06 22.29 -14.53
C SER A 897 -14.09 23.22 -13.33
N ILE A 898 -12.99 23.36 -12.60
CA ILE A 898 -12.97 24.08 -11.30
C ILE A 898 -12.34 25.46 -11.40
N GLN A 899 -11.16 25.59 -12.02
CA GLN A 899 -10.50 26.90 -12.19
C GLN A 899 -11.41 27.99 -12.81
N PRO A 900 -12.26 27.68 -13.82
CA PRO A 900 -13.17 28.69 -14.38
C PRO A 900 -14.29 29.16 -13.45
N GLN A 901 -14.60 28.41 -12.37
CA GLN A 901 -15.65 28.78 -11.42
C GLN A 901 -15.21 29.84 -10.40
N GLY A 902 -13.90 30.14 -10.32
CA GLY A 902 -13.33 31.00 -9.28
C GLY A 902 -12.94 30.24 -8.01
N GLY A 903 -12.26 30.93 -7.08
CA GLY A 903 -11.74 30.33 -5.84
C GLY A 903 -10.47 29.48 -6.02
N CYS A 904 -9.97 29.30 -7.24
CA CYS A 904 -8.65 28.73 -7.49
C CYS A 904 -7.59 29.84 -7.51
N LEU A 905 -6.54 29.72 -6.70
CA LEU A 905 -5.47 30.71 -6.59
C LEU A 905 -4.11 30.03 -6.66
N ILE A 906 -3.09 30.69 -7.21
CA ILE A 906 -1.70 30.18 -7.24
C ILE A 906 -0.74 31.20 -6.63
N SER A 907 0.29 30.72 -5.94
CA SER A 907 1.38 31.56 -5.41
C SER A 907 2.17 32.24 -6.54
N SER A 908 2.58 33.49 -6.31
CA SER A 908 3.46 34.27 -7.19
C SER A 908 4.66 34.82 -6.38
N PRO A 909 5.89 34.31 -6.57
CA PRO A 909 6.27 33.25 -7.51
C PRO A 909 5.66 31.88 -7.12
N VAL A 910 5.69 30.96 -8.09
CA VAL A 910 5.39 29.54 -7.85
C VAL A 910 6.51 28.99 -6.96
N VAL A 911 6.16 28.24 -5.92
CA VAL A 911 7.11 27.84 -4.86
C VAL A 911 7.43 26.35 -4.85
N ALA A 912 6.75 25.55 -5.66
CA ALA A 912 7.05 24.14 -5.88
C ALA A 912 7.13 23.81 -7.38
N SER A 913 7.99 22.85 -7.73
CA SER A 913 8.19 22.32 -9.08
C SER A 913 8.36 20.78 -9.04
N GLN A 914 8.70 20.16 -10.18
CA GLN A 914 9.09 18.75 -10.25
C GLN A 914 10.18 18.53 -11.32
N PRO A 915 11.02 17.48 -11.22
CA PRO A 915 12.17 17.26 -12.11
C PRO A 915 11.83 17.27 -13.61
N VAL A 916 10.67 16.72 -13.98
CA VAL A 916 10.28 16.55 -15.39
C VAL A 916 9.92 17.88 -16.07
N ILE A 917 9.49 18.89 -15.31
CA ILE A 917 9.01 20.17 -15.85
C ILE A 917 9.96 21.34 -15.56
N LEU A 918 11.00 21.14 -14.74
CA LEU A 918 11.97 22.16 -14.35
C LEU A 918 12.57 22.92 -15.55
N GLY A 919 12.86 22.22 -16.65
CA GLY A 919 13.38 22.84 -17.88
C GLY A 919 12.33 23.58 -18.72
N GLN A 920 11.05 23.45 -18.39
CA GLN A 920 9.92 24.15 -19.03
C GLN A 920 9.42 25.33 -18.21
N GLU A 921 9.77 25.38 -16.93
CA GLU A 921 9.57 26.54 -16.04
C GLU A 921 10.76 27.49 -16.19
N SER A 922 10.55 28.81 -16.07
CA SER A 922 11.45 29.79 -16.69
C SER A 922 12.95 29.62 -16.32
N PRO A 923 13.90 29.94 -17.24
CA PRO A 923 15.34 29.80 -17.01
C PRO A 923 15.88 30.51 -15.75
N GLU A 924 15.13 31.46 -15.18
CA GLU A 924 15.51 32.25 -14.01
C GLU A 924 15.36 31.51 -12.66
N HIS A 925 14.65 30.38 -12.63
CA HIS A 925 14.30 29.67 -11.39
C HIS A 925 14.76 28.21 -11.34
N GLY A 926 15.19 27.62 -12.45
CA GLY A 926 15.53 26.18 -12.51
C GLY A 926 16.60 25.74 -11.50
N ASP A 927 17.62 26.58 -11.26
CA ASP A 927 18.72 26.28 -10.34
C ASP A 927 18.36 26.53 -8.86
N LYS A 928 17.17 27.05 -8.55
CA LYS A 928 16.73 27.45 -7.20
C LYS A 928 15.76 26.47 -6.54
N PHE A 929 15.40 25.39 -7.22
CA PHE A 929 14.56 24.33 -6.67
C PHE A 929 15.44 23.15 -6.23
N SER A 930 15.34 22.75 -4.97
CA SER A 930 16.15 21.67 -4.39
C SER A 930 15.35 20.59 -3.66
#